data_AF-A0A254NUW2-F1
#
_entry.id   AF-A0A254NUW2-F1
#
_cell.length_a   1.000
_cell.length_b   1.000
_cell.length_c   1.000
_cell.angle_alpha   90.00
_cell.angle_beta   90.00
_cell.angle_gamma   90.00
#
_symmetry.space_group_name_H-M   'P 1'
#
loop_
_entity.id
_entity.type
_entity.pdbx_description
1 polymer ?
#
loop_
_entity_poly.entity_id
_entity_poly.type
_entity_poly.pdbx_seq_one_letter_code
_entity_poly.pdbx_strand_id
1 'polypeptide(L)'
;MCAKKNRIRHSSRLSKGNCLLMLRNWKKLAVFSLAVLLILGITGLLFYRHLEHKRLVNHGITEDPIPVASTEKVGDRYDVIVAGTDPEGLTAAISSARNGLKVLLVDGHDRKMLGGLMTVGWLNMIDLNYSTEQPFFFRRFREPDYLNKGIFQEWYDKFDGTSFDVNVAANLFYKMVKAEPNIDLVMETKAMAPLTDTQKGRTTLTGMTLTLANGSERRVLAPVVIDATQNADVAAEAGASFTLGRQDIGDTHSVMASTLVFRMKGMTQKIWEEMGKHDDTGIDRTSIWGYKEAAEYPSSDPAKVRMRGLNIGRQNDGTILINSMQLLGVNPLDPASIKKGIEVGTAEAPKIVDFLKKRFPEMEPLQYDGVAEELYLRESRHLESEYRLTLADVMENRQHWDDIAYGSYPVDIQTTSDGRIGTVLMKPSQYGVPFRTLVPKNVDGLLVVGRSAGFDTVPHGSARTIPVGMATGQAAGAAVKIARDSNMTLREFSESREQIEALKVLLRKQGVDLSRPKIPEPEYMKSKDYPGMLVAANMYLTSGGYDNDQWGVGDKANVQRFFNAMRTVRALHPDFFAGDMQGALAAVADPSKVDLSLEQAAKLIASSMNLENAPEGKAADTLVQEGWLQQQTLDGIEDKKKLTNGDYFMLIRDLSKHFLPAENVDTAGQ
;
A
#
# COMPACT_ATOMS: atom_id res chain seq x y z
N MET A 1 -57.73 10.79 73.05
CA MET A 1 -58.83 11.71 73.42
C MET A 1 -58.91 12.82 72.39
N CYS A 2 -60.14 13.07 71.94
CA CYS A 2 -60.53 14.02 70.91
C CYS A 2 -60.11 15.49 71.14
N ALA A 3 -59.72 16.10 70.02
CA ALA A 3 -60.19 17.38 69.49
C ALA A 3 -60.47 18.57 70.45
N LYS A 4 -59.79 19.69 70.17
CA LYS A 4 -60.42 21.03 70.10
C LYS A 4 -59.40 22.07 69.60
N LYS A 5 -59.59 22.63 68.41
CA LYS A 5 -60.13 23.99 68.20
C LYS A 5 -59.85 24.51 66.79
N ASN A 6 -60.89 25.18 66.28
CA ASN A 6 -61.07 25.76 64.97
C ASN A 6 -60.23 27.02 64.70
N ARG A 7 -59.61 27.06 63.52
CA ARG A 7 -59.79 28.00 62.39
C ARG A 7 -60.05 29.51 62.64
N ILE A 8 -59.13 30.31 62.07
CA ILE A 8 -59.28 31.30 60.96
C ILE A 8 -59.35 32.83 61.25
N ARG A 9 -58.49 33.55 60.46
CA ARG A 9 -58.41 34.98 60.06
C ARG A 9 -57.92 35.96 61.16
N HIS A 10 -56.95 36.86 60.95
CA HIS A 10 -56.63 37.70 59.79
C HIS A 10 -55.18 38.27 59.85
N SER A 11 -54.83 38.98 58.77
CA SER A 11 -53.71 39.92 58.56
C SER A 11 -52.47 39.29 57.93
N SER A 12 -51.79 39.84 56.93
CA SER A 12 -52.01 40.88 55.92
C SER A 12 -50.62 41.14 55.34
N ARG A 13 -50.48 41.00 54.00
CA ARG A 13 -49.49 41.72 53.18
C ARG A 13 -48.03 41.77 53.70
N LEU A 14 -47.20 40.89 53.17
CA LEU A 14 -45.86 41.27 52.70
C LEU A 14 -45.43 40.38 51.53
N SER A 15 -45.07 41.05 50.44
CA SER A 15 -44.32 40.55 49.27
C SER A 15 -45.01 39.59 48.27
N LYS A 16 -45.99 40.11 47.51
CA LYS A 16 -46.13 39.81 46.07
C LYS A 16 -44.97 40.41 45.22
N GLY A 17 -43.99 41.07 45.85
CA GLY A 17 -42.88 41.75 45.19
C GLY A 17 -41.79 40.82 44.65
N ASN A 18 -41.50 39.70 45.33
CA ASN A 18 -40.42 38.80 44.91
C ASN A 18 -40.79 37.89 43.72
N CYS A 19 -42.08 37.57 43.52
CA CYS A 19 -42.51 36.77 42.36
C CYS A 19 -42.62 37.62 41.08
N LEU A 20 -42.99 38.91 41.21
CA LEU A 20 -43.00 39.85 40.07
C LEU A 20 -41.59 40.29 39.63
N LEU A 21 -40.58 40.29 40.52
CA LEU A 21 -39.19 40.60 40.15
C LEU A 21 -38.54 39.50 39.29
N MET A 22 -38.83 38.22 39.57
CA MET A 22 -38.35 37.10 38.74
C MET A 22 -38.98 37.11 37.34
N LEU A 23 -40.26 37.42 37.22
CA LEU A 23 -40.95 37.55 35.92
C LEU A 23 -40.52 38.80 35.12
N ARG A 24 -40.12 39.90 35.79
CA ARG A 24 -39.71 41.15 35.11
C ARG A 24 -38.29 41.09 34.54
N ASN A 25 -37.42 40.21 35.06
CA ASN A 25 -36.03 40.09 34.62
C ASN A 25 -35.75 38.91 33.70
N TRP A 26 -36.68 37.97 33.49
CA TRP A 26 -36.44 36.83 32.58
C TRP A 26 -36.13 37.30 31.15
N LYS A 27 -36.80 38.34 30.63
CA LYS A 27 -36.45 38.92 29.32
C LYS A 27 -35.00 39.42 29.27
N LYS A 28 -34.50 40.03 30.35
CA LYS A 28 -33.10 40.47 30.46
C LYS A 28 -32.13 39.30 30.58
N LEU A 29 -32.50 38.28 31.34
CA LEU A 29 -31.73 37.05 31.48
C LEU A 29 -31.65 36.28 30.15
N ALA A 30 -32.76 36.22 29.40
CA ALA A 30 -32.84 35.59 28.09
C ALA A 30 -32.01 36.35 27.05
N VAL A 31 -32.08 37.69 27.02
CA VAL A 31 -31.23 38.52 26.16
C VAL A 31 -29.75 38.36 26.53
N PHE A 32 -29.42 38.32 27.83
CA PHE A 32 -28.06 38.08 28.29
C PHE A 32 -27.56 36.68 27.89
N SER A 33 -28.35 35.63 28.12
CA SER A 33 -28.01 34.27 27.70
C SER A 33 -27.86 34.14 26.19
N LEU A 34 -28.72 34.79 25.40
CA LEU A 34 -28.60 34.82 23.94
C LEU A 34 -27.34 35.55 23.50
N ALA A 35 -26.98 36.66 24.14
CA ALA A 35 -25.74 37.39 23.88
C ALA A 35 -24.50 36.53 24.24
N VAL A 36 -24.53 35.82 25.36
CA VAL A 36 -23.46 34.87 25.74
C VAL A 36 -23.34 33.74 24.72
N LEU A 37 -24.46 33.15 24.28
CA LEU A 37 -24.45 32.11 23.23
C LEU A 37 -23.93 32.64 21.89
N LEU A 38 -24.30 33.86 21.51
CA LEU A 38 -23.79 34.51 20.30
C LEU A 38 -22.28 34.75 20.40
N ILE A 39 -21.80 35.26 21.54
CA ILE A 39 -20.35 35.49 21.78
C ILE A 39 -19.60 34.16 21.75
N LEU A 40 -20.12 33.12 22.40
CA LEU A 40 -19.52 31.78 22.36
C LEU A 40 -19.53 31.21 20.94
N GLY A 41 -20.60 31.41 20.17
CA GLY A 41 -20.70 31.01 18.77
C GLY A 41 -19.67 31.72 17.88
N ILE A 42 -19.55 33.04 18.01
CA ILE A 42 -18.56 33.84 17.25
C ILE A 42 -17.14 33.45 17.68
N THR A 43 -16.88 33.32 18.98
CA THR A 43 -15.57 32.92 19.50
C THR A 43 -15.20 31.52 19.02
N GLY A 44 -16.15 30.59 19.04
CA GLY A 44 -15.99 29.25 18.49
C GLY A 44 -15.69 29.26 16.99
N LEU A 45 -16.40 30.09 16.21
CA LEU A 45 -16.15 30.26 14.78
C LEU A 45 -14.76 30.85 14.49
N LEU A 46 -14.36 31.89 15.23
CA LEU A 46 -13.04 32.52 15.08
C LEU A 46 -11.93 31.55 15.48
N PHE A 47 -12.12 30.81 16.57
CA PHE A 47 -11.18 29.78 17.01
C PHE A 47 -11.07 28.65 15.98
N TYR A 48 -12.20 28.17 15.45
CA TYR A 48 -12.23 27.19 14.37
C TYR A 48 -11.48 27.68 13.13
N ARG A 49 -11.73 28.91 12.67
CA ARG A 49 -11.02 29.52 11.52
C ARG A 49 -9.52 29.67 11.78
N HIS A 50 -9.13 30.06 12.98
CA HIS A 50 -7.72 30.17 13.37
C HIS A 50 -7.02 28.82 13.34
N LEU A 51 -7.66 27.77 13.83
CA LEU A 51 -7.12 26.41 13.77
C LEU A 51 -7.07 25.86 12.34
N GLU A 52 -8.08 26.13 11.54
CA GLU A 52 -8.11 25.74 10.13
C GLU A 52 -7.01 26.44 9.34
N HIS A 53 -6.81 27.74 9.52
CA HIS A 53 -5.70 28.48 8.93
C HIS A 53 -4.35 27.89 9.36
N LYS A 54 -4.13 27.66 10.66
CA LYS A 54 -2.90 27.02 11.15
C LYS A 54 -2.67 25.63 10.54
N ARG A 55 -3.73 24.90 10.21
CA ARG A 55 -3.63 23.58 9.56
C ARG A 55 -3.19 23.68 8.10
N LEU A 56 -3.35 24.83 7.43
CA LEU A 56 -3.02 25.02 6.01
C LEU A 56 -1.71 25.79 5.78
N VAL A 57 -1.15 26.43 6.80
CA VAL A 57 0.11 27.16 6.68
C VAL A 57 1.28 26.18 6.72
N ASN A 58 2.15 26.26 5.70
CA ASN A 58 3.43 25.56 5.71
C ASN A 58 4.47 26.39 6.50
N HIS A 59 5.10 25.77 7.51
CA HIS A 59 6.18 26.36 8.32
C HIS A 59 7.56 25.79 7.96
N GLY A 60 7.64 24.95 6.94
CA GLY A 60 8.86 24.28 6.52
C GLY A 60 9.96 25.26 6.13
N ILE A 61 11.19 24.85 6.41
CA ILE A 61 12.41 25.59 6.05
C ILE A 61 12.97 24.95 4.79
N THR A 62 13.36 25.76 3.81
CA THR A 62 14.10 25.28 2.64
C THR A 62 15.52 24.93 3.04
N GLU A 63 16.00 23.75 2.65
CA GLU A 63 17.40 23.36 2.77
C GLU A 63 17.97 23.06 1.38
N ASP A 64 19.23 23.46 1.17
CA ASP A 64 20.00 22.95 0.03
C ASP A 64 20.44 21.49 0.31
N PRO A 65 20.55 20.64 -0.72
CA PRO A 65 21.07 19.28 -0.56
C PRO A 65 22.50 19.28 0.02
N ILE A 66 22.72 18.51 1.07
CA ILE A 66 24.05 18.26 1.63
C ILE A 66 24.78 17.26 0.71
N PRO A 67 26.01 17.56 0.26
CA PRO A 67 26.81 16.60 -0.49
C PRO A 67 27.03 15.30 0.30
N VAL A 68 26.60 14.18 -0.27
CA VAL A 68 26.80 12.85 0.32
C VAL A 68 28.21 12.37 0.00
N ALA A 69 28.98 12.07 1.04
CA ALA A 69 30.36 11.60 0.91
C ALA A 69 30.47 10.11 1.24
N SER A 70 30.92 9.34 0.26
CA SER A 70 31.34 7.95 0.43
C SER A 70 32.52 7.82 1.41
N THR A 71 32.60 6.69 2.10
CA THR A 71 33.75 6.31 2.91
C THR A 71 34.97 6.09 2.02
N GLU A 72 36.10 6.71 2.37
CA GLU A 72 37.34 6.61 1.59
C GLU A 72 37.93 5.19 1.56
N LYS A 73 37.80 4.45 2.67
CA LYS A 73 38.39 3.12 2.85
C LYS A 73 37.31 2.09 3.18
N VAL A 74 36.80 1.44 2.16
CA VAL A 74 35.96 0.24 2.31
C VAL A 74 36.82 -0.90 2.83
N GLY A 75 36.39 -1.57 3.91
CA GLY A 75 37.04 -2.75 4.45
C GLY A 75 36.79 -4.00 3.61
N ASP A 76 37.57 -5.06 3.84
CA ASP A 76 37.39 -6.32 3.09
C ASP A 76 36.35 -7.26 3.72
N ARG A 77 35.91 -6.94 4.96
CA ARG A 77 34.94 -7.71 5.74
C ARG A 77 34.00 -6.82 6.55
N TYR A 78 32.73 -7.22 6.57
CA TYR A 78 31.64 -6.61 7.34
C TYR A 78 30.79 -7.70 8.00
N ASP A 79 29.99 -7.30 8.98
CA ASP A 79 28.97 -8.19 9.54
C ASP A 79 27.77 -8.32 8.61
N VAL A 80 27.43 -7.22 7.91
CA VAL A 80 26.32 -7.17 6.96
C VAL A 80 26.62 -6.16 5.85
N ILE A 81 26.23 -6.52 4.63
CA ILE A 81 26.14 -5.57 3.50
C ILE A 81 24.67 -5.24 3.29
N VAL A 82 24.34 -3.96 3.15
CA VAL A 82 23.01 -3.50 2.74
C VAL A 82 23.13 -2.89 1.35
N ALA A 83 22.49 -3.52 0.36
CA ALA A 83 22.53 -3.07 -1.03
C ALA A 83 21.25 -2.28 -1.35
N GLY A 84 21.38 -0.98 -1.61
CA GLY A 84 20.29 -0.04 -1.88
C GLY A 84 20.15 1.04 -0.79
N THR A 85 20.01 2.30 -1.21
CA THR A 85 19.80 3.45 -0.30
C THR A 85 18.41 4.08 -0.38
N ASP A 86 17.45 3.30 -0.88
CA ASP A 86 16.03 3.59 -0.67
C ASP A 86 15.70 3.50 0.84
N PRO A 87 14.58 4.10 1.30
CA PRO A 87 14.31 4.26 2.72
C PRO A 87 14.39 2.97 3.54
N GLU A 88 14.01 1.83 2.96
CA GLU A 88 14.08 0.50 3.59
C GLU A 88 15.51 0.02 3.81
N GLY A 89 16.41 0.27 2.85
CA GLY A 89 17.83 -0.01 2.99
C GLY A 89 18.49 0.89 4.04
N LEU A 90 18.08 2.16 4.10
CA LEU A 90 18.55 3.10 5.11
C LEU A 90 18.15 2.65 6.53
N THR A 91 16.89 2.24 6.75
CA THR A 91 16.48 1.74 8.07
C THR A 91 17.14 0.42 8.43
N ALA A 92 17.38 -0.47 7.46
CA ALA A 92 18.14 -1.69 7.68
C ALA A 92 19.57 -1.41 8.12
N ALA A 93 20.29 -0.53 7.42
CA ALA A 93 21.66 -0.17 7.76
C ALA A 93 21.76 0.53 9.12
N ILE A 94 20.89 1.49 9.41
CA ILE A 94 20.83 2.19 10.70
C ILE A 94 20.51 1.19 11.83
N SER A 95 19.51 0.33 11.64
CA SER A 95 19.17 -0.70 12.63
C SER A 95 20.33 -1.66 12.91
N SER A 96 20.99 -2.17 11.86
CA SER A 96 22.16 -3.02 12.01
C SER A 96 23.28 -2.33 12.80
N ALA A 97 23.60 -1.07 12.45
CA ALA A 97 24.65 -0.30 13.12
C ALA A 97 24.34 -0.01 14.59
N ARG A 98 23.10 0.37 14.91
CA ARG A 98 22.62 0.60 16.28
C ARG A 98 22.61 -0.66 17.15
N ASN A 99 22.50 -1.82 16.52
CA ASN A 99 22.65 -3.12 17.16
C ASN A 99 24.13 -3.59 17.25
N GLY A 100 25.08 -2.73 16.86
CA GLY A 100 26.51 -2.98 17.01
C GLY A 100 27.14 -3.82 15.89
N LEU A 101 26.48 -3.96 14.75
CA LEU A 101 27.05 -4.60 13.57
C LEU A 101 27.90 -3.61 12.78
N LYS A 102 29.01 -4.07 12.19
CA LYS A 102 29.75 -3.33 11.19
C LYS A 102 29.06 -3.46 9.83
N VAL A 103 28.61 -2.34 9.27
CA VAL A 103 27.73 -2.30 8.10
C VAL A 103 28.45 -1.68 6.91
N LEU A 104 28.31 -2.31 5.74
CA LEU A 104 28.57 -1.66 4.47
C LEU A 104 27.24 -1.33 3.80
N LEU A 105 26.92 -0.05 3.67
CA LEU A 105 25.74 0.44 2.94
C LEU A 105 26.18 0.89 1.55
N VAL A 106 25.60 0.33 0.50
CA VAL A 106 26.00 0.57 -0.89
C VAL A 106 24.82 1.06 -1.70
N ASP A 107 25.01 2.13 -2.48
CA ASP A 107 24.08 2.54 -3.53
C ASP A 107 24.59 2.07 -4.89
N GLY A 108 23.75 1.32 -5.61
CA GLY A 108 24.03 0.81 -6.96
C GLY A 108 23.49 1.69 -8.09
N HIS A 109 22.95 2.87 -7.77
CA HIS A 109 22.46 3.84 -8.74
C HIS A 109 23.42 5.03 -8.83
N ASP A 110 23.28 5.82 -9.89
CA ASP A 110 24.04 7.06 -10.09
C ASP A 110 23.42 8.22 -9.30
N ARG A 111 23.31 8.05 -7.98
CA ARG A 111 22.64 8.99 -7.06
C ARG A 111 23.63 9.82 -6.28
N LYS A 112 23.28 11.10 -6.09
CA LYS A 112 24.05 12.08 -5.30
C LYS A 112 23.44 12.37 -3.92
N MET A 113 22.30 11.75 -3.62
CA MET A 113 21.58 11.90 -2.36
C MET A 113 20.95 10.57 -1.94
N LEU A 114 20.64 10.44 -0.65
CA LEU A 114 19.98 9.25 -0.09
C LEU A 114 18.46 9.38 -0.14
N GLY A 115 17.75 8.26 0.01
CA GLY A 115 16.29 8.21 0.12
C GLY A 115 15.57 7.84 -1.17
N GLY A 116 16.32 7.64 -2.27
CA GLY A 116 15.85 7.06 -3.52
C GLY A 116 14.51 7.60 -4.00
N LEU A 117 13.49 6.74 -4.01
CA LEU A 117 12.15 7.09 -4.49
C LEU A 117 11.54 8.33 -3.80
N MET A 118 11.77 8.53 -2.50
CA MET A 118 11.27 9.71 -1.77
C MET A 118 11.95 11.01 -2.20
N THR A 119 13.22 10.93 -2.62
CA THR A 119 14.08 12.11 -2.81
C THR A 119 14.43 12.34 -4.28
N VAL A 120 15.04 11.38 -4.96
CA VAL A 120 15.38 11.46 -6.40
C VAL A 120 14.15 11.19 -7.28
N GLY A 121 13.27 10.29 -6.83
CA GLY A 121 11.99 10.00 -7.50
C GLY A 121 10.87 11.00 -7.19
N TRP A 122 11.12 11.99 -6.32
CA TRP A 122 10.15 13.00 -5.89
C TRP A 122 8.82 12.46 -5.34
N LEU A 123 8.80 11.23 -4.81
CA LEU A 123 7.61 10.70 -4.12
C LEU A 123 7.52 11.29 -2.71
N ASN A 124 7.04 12.52 -2.62
CA ASN A 124 7.04 13.28 -1.38
C ASN A 124 5.71 13.25 -0.61
N MET A 125 4.68 12.64 -1.19
CA MET A 125 3.43 12.27 -0.52
C MET A 125 3.41 10.75 -0.39
N ILE A 126 3.52 10.25 0.83
CA ILE A 126 3.68 8.81 1.10
C ILE A 126 2.40 8.18 1.62
N ASP A 127 2.25 6.90 1.28
CA ASP A 127 1.11 6.08 1.68
C ASP A 127 1.28 5.62 3.14
N LEU A 128 0.49 6.19 4.04
CA LEU A 128 0.58 5.97 5.50
C LEU A 128 -0.34 4.83 5.98
N ASN A 129 0.14 4.06 6.96
CA ASN A 129 -0.62 3.01 7.63
C ASN A 129 -1.12 3.54 8.97
N TYR A 130 -2.44 3.68 9.10
CA TYR A 130 -3.10 4.24 10.28
C TYR A 130 -3.37 3.16 11.33
N SER A 131 -3.12 3.50 12.60
CA SER A 131 -3.54 2.68 13.74
C SER A 131 -5.08 2.59 13.79
N THR A 132 -5.59 1.45 14.24
CA THR A 132 -7.03 1.26 14.46
C THR A 132 -7.54 2.06 15.67
N GLU A 133 -6.67 2.36 16.64
CA GLU A 133 -6.99 3.14 17.85
C GLU A 133 -6.69 4.64 17.66
N GLN A 134 -7.37 5.28 16.70
CA GLN A 134 -7.21 6.71 16.48
C GLN A 134 -7.72 7.56 17.68
N PRO A 135 -7.08 8.69 18.00
CA PRO A 135 -7.55 9.60 19.05
C PRO A 135 -9.02 10.04 18.83
N PHE A 136 -9.91 9.71 19.78
CA PHE A 136 -11.35 9.98 19.67
C PHE A 136 -11.72 11.47 19.82
N PHE A 137 -11.20 12.13 20.85
CA PHE A 137 -11.48 13.55 21.09
C PHE A 137 -10.56 14.42 20.23
N PHE A 138 -11.13 15.44 19.58
CA PHE A 138 -10.38 16.41 18.78
C PHE A 138 -9.61 15.77 17.62
N ARG A 139 -10.16 14.74 16.96
CA ARG A 139 -9.57 14.04 15.80
C ARG A 139 -9.10 14.98 14.67
N ARG A 140 -9.71 16.16 14.53
CA ARG A 140 -9.30 17.19 13.56
C ARG A 140 -8.07 18.00 13.99
N PHE A 141 -7.68 17.93 15.25
CA PHE A 141 -6.66 18.75 15.91
C PHE A 141 -5.48 17.96 16.49
N ARG A 142 -5.57 16.63 16.53
CA ARG A 142 -4.43 15.75 16.83
C ARG A 142 -3.91 15.11 15.55
N GLU A 143 -2.61 14.90 15.52
CA GLU A 143 -1.97 14.12 14.46
C GLU A 143 -2.50 12.68 14.51
N PRO A 144 -2.77 12.07 13.35
CA PRO A 144 -3.15 10.67 13.28
C PRO A 144 -2.07 9.79 13.90
N ASP A 145 -2.50 8.68 14.50
CA ASP A 145 -1.56 7.67 14.97
C ASP A 145 -1.26 6.66 13.85
N TYR A 146 0.02 6.46 13.55
CA TYR A 146 0.49 5.54 12.50
C TYR A 146 1.04 4.24 13.08
N LEU A 147 0.86 3.12 12.37
CA LEU A 147 1.34 1.80 12.81
C LEU A 147 2.87 1.69 12.74
N ASN A 148 3.49 2.25 11.71
CA ASN A 148 4.93 2.14 11.53
C ASN A 148 5.62 3.15 12.45
N LYS A 149 6.36 2.64 13.45
CA LYS A 149 7.13 3.43 14.43
C LYS A 149 8.64 3.20 14.28
N GLY A 150 9.42 3.38 15.35
CA GLY A 150 10.87 3.19 15.34
C GLY A 150 11.58 4.21 14.46
N ILE A 151 12.53 3.76 13.63
CA ILE A 151 13.36 4.61 12.78
C ILE A 151 12.50 5.42 11.80
N PHE A 152 11.40 4.86 11.29
CA PHE A 152 10.45 5.62 10.47
C PHE A 152 9.90 6.84 11.23
N GLN A 153 9.47 6.66 12.48
CA GLN A 153 8.91 7.76 13.27
C GLN A 153 9.98 8.81 13.61
N GLU A 154 11.21 8.38 13.93
CA GLU A 154 12.34 9.31 14.16
C GLU A 154 12.58 10.25 12.97
N TRP A 155 12.42 9.71 11.75
CA TRP A 155 12.52 10.47 10.51
C TRP A 155 11.26 11.30 10.25
N TYR A 156 10.08 10.69 10.36
CA TYR A 156 8.80 11.29 10.00
C TYR A 156 8.40 12.44 10.93
N ASP A 157 8.76 12.38 12.22
CA ASP A 157 8.54 13.44 13.22
C ASP A 157 9.26 14.76 12.90
N LYS A 158 10.12 14.78 11.87
CA LYS A 158 10.75 16.01 11.37
C LYS A 158 9.90 16.75 10.36
N PHE A 159 8.80 16.18 9.92
CA PHE A 159 7.93 16.76 8.91
C PHE A 159 6.57 17.12 9.47
N ASP A 160 6.10 18.29 9.06
CA ASP A 160 4.80 18.80 9.39
C ASP A 160 3.80 18.39 8.30
N GLY A 161 2.95 17.40 8.56
CA GLY A 161 1.85 17.01 7.67
C GLY A 161 2.03 15.65 7.00
N THR A 162 1.50 15.49 5.79
CA THR A 162 1.46 14.20 5.06
C THR A 162 2.36 14.18 3.82
N SER A 163 2.94 15.33 3.46
CA SER A 163 4.05 15.42 2.50
C SER A 163 5.25 16.15 3.11
N PHE A 164 6.40 15.99 2.47
CA PHE A 164 7.68 16.58 2.91
C PHE A 164 8.45 17.25 1.77
N ASP A 165 9.43 18.07 2.16
CA ASP A 165 10.42 18.65 1.24
C ASP A 165 11.51 17.62 0.95
N VAL A 166 11.83 17.39 -0.33
CA VAL A 166 12.72 16.29 -0.74
C VAL A 166 14.18 16.53 -0.35
N ASN A 167 14.62 17.80 -0.28
CA ASN A 167 15.98 18.13 0.14
C ASN A 167 16.13 17.96 1.65
N VAL A 168 15.13 18.42 2.42
CA VAL A 168 15.11 18.21 3.88
C VAL A 168 15.09 16.71 4.22
N ALA A 169 14.28 15.93 3.49
CA ALA A 169 14.25 14.47 3.56
C ALA A 169 15.62 13.82 3.31
N ALA A 170 16.26 14.15 2.18
CA ALA A 170 17.59 13.64 1.83
C ALA A 170 18.64 13.99 2.89
N ASN A 171 18.64 15.24 3.34
CA ASN A 171 19.57 15.73 4.37
C ASN A 171 19.38 15.00 5.69
N LEU A 172 18.13 14.74 6.09
CA LEU A 172 17.83 14.01 7.31
C LEU A 172 18.32 12.56 7.24
N PHE A 173 18.08 11.86 6.13
CA PHE A 173 18.62 10.52 5.93
C PHE A 173 20.15 10.50 6.03
N TYR A 174 20.83 11.45 5.39
CA TYR A 174 22.28 11.54 5.45
C TYR A 174 22.80 11.85 6.86
N LYS A 175 22.15 12.76 7.59
CA LYS A 175 22.46 13.05 9.00
C LYS A 175 22.27 11.81 9.88
N MET A 176 21.22 11.03 9.66
CA MET A 176 20.97 9.78 10.40
C MET A 176 22.04 8.72 10.11
N VAL A 177 22.40 8.50 8.84
CA VAL A 177 23.48 7.57 8.46
C VAL A 177 24.83 8.00 9.05
N LYS A 178 25.18 9.29 8.95
CA LYS A 178 26.44 9.82 9.50
C LYS A 178 26.52 9.77 11.04
N ALA A 179 25.38 9.72 11.73
CA ALA A 179 25.34 9.57 13.18
C ALA A 179 25.77 8.16 13.63
N GLU A 180 25.77 7.17 12.74
CA GLU A 180 26.10 5.78 13.03
C GLU A 180 27.55 5.45 12.63
N PRO A 181 28.51 5.40 13.59
CA PRO A 181 29.93 5.23 13.27
C PRO A 181 30.30 3.84 12.71
N ASN A 182 29.38 2.88 12.80
CA ASN A 182 29.59 1.52 12.29
C ASN A 182 29.17 1.35 10.82
N ILE A 183 28.67 2.41 10.15
CA ILE A 183 28.28 2.38 8.74
C ILE A 183 29.41 2.95 7.88
N ASP A 184 29.91 2.13 6.96
CA ASP A 184 30.64 2.60 5.80
C ASP A 184 29.65 2.77 4.63
N LEU A 185 29.56 3.98 4.08
CA LEU A 185 28.65 4.31 2.97
C LEU A 185 29.44 4.35 1.66
N VAL A 186 28.93 3.72 0.60
CA VAL A 186 29.51 3.79 -0.74
C VAL A 186 28.42 4.16 -1.75
N MET A 187 28.51 5.37 -2.29
CA MET A 187 27.63 5.88 -3.35
C MET A 187 28.20 5.64 -4.74
N GLU A 188 27.36 5.80 -5.77
CA GLU A 188 27.75 5.80 -7.19
C GLU A 188 28.48 4.50 -7.59
N THR A 189 28.05 3.37 -7.00
CA THR A 189 28.61 2.05 -7.35
C THR A 189 28.03 1.62 -8.68
N LYS A 190 28.90 1.36 -9.67
CA LYS A 190 28.49 1.04 -11.04
C LYS A 190 27.92 -0.36 -11.20
N ALA A 191 28.36 -1.30 -10.37
CA ALA A 191 27.90 -2.69 -10.38
C ALA A 191 28.08 -3.34 -9.01
N MET A 192 27.14 -4.22 -8.68
CA MET A 192 27.05 -4.93 -7.41
C MET A 192 26.79 -6.42 -7.69
N ALA A 193 27.85 -7.22 -7.79
CA ALA A 193 27.72 -8.64 -8.12
C ALA A 193 27.78 -9.52 -6.84
N PRO A 194 26.82 -10.42 -6.60
CA PRO A 194 26.82 -11.30 -5.43
C PRO A 194 28.01 -12.29 -5.45
N LEU A 195 28.62 -12.54 -4.29
CA LEU A 195 29.57 -13.63 -4.11
C LEU A 195 28.85 -14.84 -3.53
N THR A 196 28.66 -15.88 -4.33
CA THR A 196 27.97 -17.10 -3.90
C THR A 196 28.93 -18.26 -3.68
N ASP A 197 28.60 -19.11 -2.72
CA ASP A 197 29.18 -20.45 -2.54
C ASP A 197 28.06 -21.48 -2.63
N THR A 198 28.21 -22.48 -3.50
CA THR A 198 27.20 -23.52 -3.69
C THR A 198 27.74 -24.84 -3.19
N GLN A 199 27.12 -25.35 -2.13
CA GLN A 199 27.47 -26.65 -1.55
C GLN A 199 26.23 -27.55 -1.50
N LYS A 200 26.37 -28.80 -1.97
CA LYS A 200 25.29 -29.80 -1.97
C LYS A 200 23.96 -29.30 -2.59
N GLY A 201 24.05 -28.50 -3.65
CA GLY A 201 22.89 -27.94 -4.35
C GLY A 201 22.22 -26.76 -3.65
N ARG A 202 22.84 -26.20 -2.60
CA ARG A 202 22.33 -25.06 -1.85
C ARG A 202 23.28 -23.87 -2.02
N THR A 203 22.72 -22.73 -2.43
CA THR A 203 23.46 -21.49 -2.67
C THR A 203 23.46 -20.63 -1.43
N THR A 204 24.63 -20.18 -1.00
CA THR A 204 24.81 -19.24 0.10
C THR A 204 25.50 -17.99 -0.41
N LEU A 205 24.93 -16.83 -0.11
CA LEU A 205 25.55 -15.54 -0.37
C LEU A 205 26.57 -15.23 0.72
N THR A 206 27.80 -14.87 0.33
CA THR A 206 28.97 -14.72 1.22
C THR A 206 29.64 -13.34 1.14
N GLY A 207 29.05 -12.43 0.37
CA GLY A 207 29.54 -11.08 0.15
C GLY A 207 29.18 -10.55 -1.23
N MET A 208 29.90 -9.52 -1.68
CA MET A 208 29.68 -8.87 -2.97
C MET A 208 30.99 -8.39 -3.61
N THR A 209 31.03 -8.33 -4.94
CA THR A 209 32.03 -7.59 -5.71
C THR A 209 31.41 -6.25 -6.13
N LEU A 210 32.06 -5.16 -5.76
CA LEU A 210 31.62 -3.80 -6.06
C LEU A 210 32.51 -3.20 -7.14
N THR A 211 31.92 -2.67 -8.21
CA THR A 211 32.62 -1.79 -9.14
C THR A 211 32.39 -0.35 -8.72
N LEU A 212 33.39 0.28 -8.10
CA LEU A 212 33.29 1.64 -7.56
C LEU A 212 33.17 2.69 -8.69
N ALA A 213 32.82 3.93 -8.32
CA ALA A 213 32.69 5.06 -9.27
C ALA A 213 33.93 5.24 -10.17
N ASN A 214 35.14 5.06 -9.61
CA ASN A 214 36.41 5.14 -10.34
C ASN A 214 36.71 3.92 -11.25
N GLY A 215 35.82 2.93 -11.30
CA GLY A 215 35.98 1.68 -12.07
C GLY A 215 36.82 0.61 -11.38
N SER A 216 37.34 0.84 -10.17
CA SER A 216 38.06 -0.19 -9.42
C SER A 216 37.09 -1.21 -8.83
N GLU A 217 37.51 -2.47 -8.85
CA GLU A 217 36.76 -3.56 -8.24
C GLU A 217 37.20 -3.79 -6.79
N ARG A 218 36.22 -4.00 -5.90
CA ARG A 218 36.43 -4.39 -4.51
C ARG A 218 35.60 -5.60 -4.18
N ARG A 219 36.28 -6.67 -3.79
CA ARG A 219 35.64 -7.87 -3.25
C ARG A 219 35.47 -7.70 -1.74
N VAL A 220 34.24 -7.76 -1.26
CA VAL A 220 33.89 -7.57 0.15
C VAL A 220 33.13 -8.79 0.66
N LEU A 221 33.54 -9.34 1.80
CA LEU A 221 32.87 -10.49 2.42
C LEU A 221 31.94 -10.06 3.55
N ALA A 222 30.77 -10.70 3.63
CA ALA A 222 29.86 -10.60 4.77
C ALA A 222 29.02 -11.88 4.87
N PRO A 223 28.73 -12.36 6.09
CA PRO A 223 27.89 -13.55 6.28
C PRO A 223 26.43 -13.30 5.90
N VAL A 224 26.00 -12.03 5.83
CA VAL A 224 24.66 -11.63 5.42
C VAL A 224 24.71 -10.45 4.46
N VAL A 225 23.86 -10.50 3.44
CA VAL A 225 23.47 -9.34 2.63
C VAL A 225 21.98 -9.07 2.83
N ILE A 226 21.61 -7.82 3.03
CA ILE A 226 20.24 -7.34 2.95
C ILE A 226 20.09 -6.65 1.59
N ASP A 227 19.36 -7.29 0.68
CA ASP A 227 18.98 -6.71 -0.61
C ASP A 227 17.79 -5.77 -0.41
N ALA A 228 18.08 -4.48 -0.47
CA ALA A 228 17.13 -3.38 -0.47
C ALA A 228 17.14 -2.64 -1.83
N THR A 229 17.62 -3.30 -2.89
CA THR A 229 17.49 -2.76 -4.25
C THR A 229 16.03 -2.80 -4.65
N GLN A 230 15.60 -1.83 -5.45
CA GLN A 230 14.18 -1.68 -5.78
C GLN A 230 13.57 -2.94 -6.43
N ASN A 231 14.36 -3.68 -7.21
CA ASN A 231 13.92 -4.84 -7.98
C ASN A 231 14.46 -6.18 -7.44
N ALA A 232 15.08 -6.20 -6.24
CA ALA A 232 15.79 -7.36 -5.70
C ALA A 232 16.84 -7.92 -6.69
N ASP A 233 17.67 -7.03 -7.26
CA ASP A 233 18.65 -7.37 -8.30
C ASP A 233 19.76 -8.28 -7.75
N VAL A 234 20.20 -8.06 -6.50
CA VAL A 234 21.21 -8.92 -5.86
C VAL A 234 20.66 -10.32 -5.61
N ALA A 235 19.42 -10.41 -5.14
CA ALA A 235 18.73 -11.67 -4.92
C ALA A 235 18.55 -12.45 -6.22
N ALA A 236 18.07 -11.78 -7.28
CA ALA A 236 17.87 -12.39 -8.58
C ALA A 236 19.19 -12.90 -9.18
N GLU A 237 20.26 -12.10 -9.10
CA GLU A 237 21.59 -12.52 -9.59
C GLU A 237 22.20 -13.66 -8.74
N ALA A 238 21.90 -13.71 -7.44
CA ALA A 238 22.28 -14.82 -6.56
C ALA A 238 21.45 -16.11 -6.81
N GLY A 239 20.44 -16.05 -7.69
CA GLY A 239 19.59 -17.18 -8.06
C GLY A 239 18.36 -17.36 -7.18
N ALA A 240 17.97 -16.37 -6.39
CA ALA A 240 16.72 -16.42 -5.62
C ALA A 240 15.51 -16.50 -6.56
N SER A 241 14.57 -17.38 -6.26
CA SER A 241 13.34 -17.52 -7.03
C SER A 241 12.39 -16.33 -6.78
N PHE A 242 11.61 -15.96 -7.79
CA PHE A 242 10.60 -14.89 -7.71
C PHE A 242 9.50 -15.08 -8.75
N THR A 243 8.37 -14.40 -8.56
CA THR A 243 7.39 -14.13 -9.62
C THR A 243 7.53 -12.70 -10.12
N LEU A 244 7.27 -12.45 -11.41
CA LEU A 244 7.29 -11.10 -11.98
C LEU A 244 5.86 -10.55 -12.11
N GLY A 245 5.62 -9.36 -11.56
CA GLY A 245 4.33 -8.68 -11.70
C GLY A 245 3.20 -9.53 -11.15
N ARG A 246 2.31 -9.96 -12.05
CA ARG A 246 1.08 -10.70 -11.74
C ARG A 246 1.16 -12.19 -12.12
N GLN A 247 2.38 -12.71 -12.28
CA GLN A 247 2.61 -14.09 -12.69
C GLN A 247 2.02 -15.12 -11.72
N ASP A 248 1.92 -14.80 -10.43
CA ASP A 248 1.31 -15.63 -9.39
C ASP A 248 -0.18 -15.90 -9.61
N ILE A 249 -0.88 -15.04 -10.36
CA ILE A 249 -2.28 -15.24 -10.78
C ILE A 249 -2.41 -15.58 -12.27
N GLY A 250 -1.32 -15.98 -12.94
CA GLY A 250 -1.31 -16.38 -14.35
C GLY A 250 -1.05 -15.27 -15.38
N ASP A 251 -0.89 -14.01 -14.96
CA ASP A 251 -0.60 -12.89 -15.87
C ASP A 251 0.90 -12.60 -15.95
N THR A 252 1.56 -13.18 -16.95
CA THR A 252 3.03 -13.13 -17.11
C THR A 252 3.55 -11.91 -17.87
N HIS A 253 2.66 -11.00 -18.28
CA HIS A 253 3.01 -9.89 -19.18
C HIS A 253 2.73 -8.51 -18.58
N SER A 254 2.00 -8.45 -17.46
CA SER A 254 1.52 -7.20 -16.89
C SER A 254 2.23 -6.85 -15.59
N VAL A 255 2.54 -5.57 -15.45
CA VAL A 255 2.95 -4.91 -14.21
C VAL A 255 2.14 -3.62 -14.05
N MET A 256 1.99 -3.15 -12.81
CA MET A 256 1.39 -1.83 -12.56
C MET A 256 2.13 -0.71 -13.30
N ALA A 257 1.37 0.28 -13.77
CA ALA A 257 1.90 1.48 -14.39
C ALA A 257 2.93 2.17 -13.49
N SER A 258 4.02 2.62 -14.10
CA SER A 258 5.02 3.45 -13.42
C SER A 258 4.57 4.90 -13.36
N THR A 259 5.13 5.71 -12.46
CA THR A 259 4.88 7.16 -12.44
C THR A 259 6.17 7.94 -12.60
N LEU A 260 6.13 8.96 -13.46
CA LEU A 260 7.11 10.03 -13.47
C LEU A 260 6.49 11.24 -12.77
N VAL A 261 7.03 11.60 -11.61
CA VAL A 261 6.59 12.80 -10.88
C VAL A 261 7.05 14.04 -11.65
N PHE A 262 6.17 15.03 -11.79
CA PHE A 262 6.50 16.31 -12.41
C PHE A 262 6.28 17.47 -11.43
N ARG A 263 7.01 18.57 -11.64
CA ARG A 263 7.04 19.72 -10.74
C ARG A 263 6.42 20.94 -11.38
N MET A 264 5.72 21.72 -10.56
CA MET A 264 5.25 23.06 -10.92
C MET A 264 5.77 24.09 -9.90
N LYS A 265 6.09 25.29 -10.37
CA LYS A 265 6.58 26.41 -9.55
C LYS A 265 5.61 27.58 -9.49
N GLY A 266 5.84 28.49 -8.55
CA GLY A 266 5.01 29.67 -8.31
C GLY A 266 3.93 29.44 -7.27
N MET A 267 4.04 28.38 -6.47
CA MET A 267 3.09 28.06 -5.41
C MET A 267 3.17 29.11 -4.30
N THR A 268 2.01 29.69 -3.96
CA THR A 268 1.86 30.62 -2.84
C THR A 268 0.81 30.08 -1.87
N GLN A 269 0.79 30.59 -0.64
CA GLN A 269 -0.24 30.21 0.33
C GLN A 269 -1.66 30.45 -0.20
N LYS A 270 -1.87 31.56 -0.92
CA LYS A 270 -3.16 31.88 -1.53
C LYS A 270 -3.57 30.82 -2.56
N ILE A 271 -2.66 30.44 -3.46
CA ILE A 271 -2.94 29.41 -4.47
C ILE A 271 -3.25 28.07 -3.80
N TRP A 272 -2.47 27.67 -2.79
CA TRP A 272 -2.68 26.45 -2.02
C TRP A 272 -4.10 26.39 -1.39
N GLU A 273 -4.53 27.48 -0.78
CA GLU A 273 -5.87 27.59 -0.18
C GLU A 273 -7.00 27.60 -1.22
N GLU A 274 -6.82 28.24 -2.38
CA GLU A 274 -7.82 28.17 -3.45
C GLU A 274 -7.92 26.76 -4.05
N MET A 275 -6.79 26.08 -4.25
CA MET A 275 -6.77 24.70 -4.72
C MET A 275 -7.48 23.73 -3.78
N GLY A 276 -7.42 23.98 -2.46
CA GLY A 276 -8.15 23.18 -1.47
C GLY A 276 -9.66 23.41 -1.40
N LYS A 277 -10.20 24.35 -2.18
CA LYS A 277 -11.65 24.60 -2.28
C LYS A 277 -12.28 23.89 -3.47
N HIS A 278 -11.49 23.27 -4.34
CA HIS A 278 -11.99 22.51 -5.47
C HIS A 278 -12.86 21.36 -4.97
N ASP A 279 -13.97 21.11 -5.66
CA ASP A 279 -14.87 20.01 -5.33
C ASP A 279 -14.10 18.68 -5.37
N ASP A 280 -14.45 17.71 -4.53
CA ASP A 280 -13.79 16.40 -4.42
C ASP A 280 -12.38 16.36 -3.79
N THR A 281 -11.81 17.52 -3.40
CA THR A 281 -10.45 17.55 -2.86
C THR A 281 -10.37 17.35 -1.35
N GLY A 282 -9.28 16.71 -0.93
CA GLY A 282 -8.78 16.79 0.44
C GLY A 282 -7.50 17.62 0.49
N ILE A 283 -7.32 18.34 1.60
CA ILE A 283 -6.19 19.25 1.80
C ILE A 283 -5.66 19.20 3.24
N ASP A 284 -4.35 19.33 3.37
CA ASP A 284 -3.69 19.79 4.58
C ASP A 284 -2.59 20.83 4.24
N ARG A 285 -1.68 21.12 5.18
CA ARG A 285 -0.60 22.11 4.98
C ARG A 285 0.39 21.75 3.87
N THR A 286 0.59 20.46 3.61
CA THR A 286 1.63 19.95 2.71
C THR A 286 1.11 19.05 1.60
N SER A 287 -0.13 18.55 1.67
CA SER A 287 -0.72 17.72 0.61
C SER A 287 -2.08 18.21 0.13
N ILE A 288 -2.34 18.00 -1.16
CA ILE A 288 -3.67 18.05 -1.79
C ILE A 288 -3.88 16.76 -2.57
N TRP A 289 -5.05 16.14 -2.44
CA TRP A 289 -5.47 15.01 -3.28
C TRP A 289 -6.90 15.21 -3.79
N GLY A 290 -7.25 14.61 -4.92
CA GLY A 290 -8.57 14.77 -5.57
C GLY A 290 -8.43 15.09 -7.04
N TYR A 291 -9.17 16.08 -7.54
CA TYR A 291 -9.16 16.52 -8.94
C TYR A 291 -9.36 15.33 -9.88
N LYS A 292 -10.43 14.55 -9.70
CA LYS A 292 -10.66 13.34 -10.49
C LYS A 292 -10.74 13.65 -11.99
N GLU A 293 -11.17 14.85 -12.35
CA GLU A 293 -11.24 15.36 -13.72
C GLU A 293 -9.86 15.53 -14.38
N ALA A 294 -8.77 15.48 -13.61
CA ALA A 294 -7.42 15.40 -14.21
C ALA A 294 -7.25 14.13 -15.06
N ALA A 295 -8.01 13.07 -14.79
CA ALA A 295 -8.03 11.85 -15.60
C ALA A 295 -8.63 12.06 -17.01
N GLU A 296 -9.31 13.18 -17.26
CA GLU A 296 -9.85 13.56 -18.57
C GLU A 296 -8.76 14.06 -19.53
N TYR A 297 -7.49 14.15 -19.09
CA TYR A 297 -6.38 14.59 -19.91
C TYR A 297 -6.29 13.79 -21.23
N PRO A 298 -6.37 14.44 -22.39
CA PRO A 298 -6.25 13.77 -23.68
C PRO A 298 -4.79 13.50 -24.00
N SER A 299 -4.31 12.33 -23.58
CA SER A 299 -2.93 11.87 -23.81
C SER A 299 -2.55 11.90 -25.29
N SER A 300 -1.30 12.30 -25.58
CA SER A 300 -0.77 12.27 -26.95
C SER A 300 -0.50 10.84 -27.45
N ASP A 301 -0.37 9.88 -26.52
CA ASP A 301 -0.36 8.45 -26.79
C ASP A 301 -1.06 7.71 -25.63
N PRO A 302 -2.38 7.45 -25.75
CA PRO A 302 -3.15 6.77 -24.71
C PRO A 302 -2.62 5.37 -24.37
N ALA A 303 -1.93 4.69 -25.29
CA ALA A 303 -1.33 3.39 -25.02
C ALA A 303 -0.10 3.49 -24.11
N LYS A 304 0.44 4.69 -23.90
CA LYS A 304 1.68 4.94 -23.13
C LYS A 304 1.50 5.85 -21.93
N VAL A 305 0.65 6.86 -21.99
CA VAL A 305 0.49 7.83 -20.89
C VAL A 305 -0.97 8.04 -20.55
N ARG A 306 -1.25 8.16 -19.25
CA ARG A 306 -2.53 8.62 -18.70
C ARG A 306 -2.31 9.51 -17.50
N MET A 307 -3.38 10.21 -17.13
CA MET A 307 -3.51 10.85 -15.83
C MET A 307 -4.56 10.13 -14.99
N ARG A 308 -4.33 10.15 -13.68
CA ARG A 308 -5.35 9.88 -12.66
C ARG A 308 -5.64 11.17 -11.88
N GLY A 309 -6.52 11.09 -10.88
CA GLY A 309 -6.70 12.17 -9.90
C GLY A 309 -5.36 12.63 -9.31
N LEU A 310 -5.28 13.92 -8.99
CA LEU A 310 -4.06 14.57 -8.54
C LEU A 310 -3.70 14.14 -7.11
N ASN A 311 -2.43 13.79 -6.92
CA ASN A 311 -1.76 13.74 -5.62
C ASN A 311 -0.62 14.77 -5.67
N ILE A 312 -0.73 15.82 -4.86
CA ILE A 312 0.12 17.00 -4.91
C ILE A 312 0.81 17.17 -3.56
N GLY A 313 2.14 17.11 -3.55
CA GLY A 313 2.95 17.38 -2.38
C GLY A 313 3.66 18.73 -2.48
N ARG A 314 3.52 19.56 -1.47
CA ARG A 314 4.13 20.90 -1.38
C ARG A 314 5.61 20.80 -1.00
N GLN A 315 6.44 21.65 -1.61
CA GLN A 315 7.83 21.87 -1.20
C GLN A 315 7.95 23.19 -0.41
N ASN A 316 9.07 23.39 0.27
CA ASN A 316 9.32 24.59 1.08
C ASN A 316 9.79 25.79 0.24
N ASP A 317 10.15 25.57 -1.03
CA ASP A 317 10.70 26.57 -1.96
C ASP A 317 9.66 27.21 -2.89
N GLY A 318 8.37 26.98 -2.65
CA GLY A 318 7.30 27.48 -3.51
C GLY A 318 7.09 26.64 -4.78
N THR A 319 7.56 25.40 -4.79
CA THR A 319 7.20 24.39 -5.79
C THR A 319 6.23 23.34 -5.24
N ILE A 320 5.61 22.58 -6.14
CA ILE A 320 4.76 21.42 -5.86
C ILE A 320 5.14 20.25 -6.75
N LEU A 321 5.05 19.04 -6.22
CA LEU A 321 5.31 17.78 -6.90
C LEU A 321 3.98 17.06 -7.16
N ILE A 322 3.78 16.58 -8.39
CA ILE A 322 2.53 15.94 -8.83
C ILE A 322 2.79 14.48 -9.20
N ASN A 323 2.29 13.57 -8.37
CA ASN A 323 2.41 12.12 -8.52
C ASN A 323 1.13 11.54 -9.16
N SER A 324 0.85 11.86 -10.43
CA SER A 324 -0.40 11.42 -11.09
C SER A 324 -0.25 11.00 -12.55
N MET A 325 0.93 11.15 -13.14
CA MET A 325 1.22 10.65 -14.48
C MET A 325 1.47 9.15 -14.43
N GLN A 326 0.73 8.37 -15.21
CA GLN A 326 0.91 6.93 -15.33
C GLN A 326 1.53 6.59 -16.67
N LEU A 327 2.65 5.88 -16.64
CA LEU A 327 3.38 5.36 -17.79
C LEU A 327 3.12 3.87 -17.93
N LEU A 328 2.50 3.49 -19.06
CA LEU A 328 2.13 2.13 -19.40
C LEU A 328 3.24 1.40 -20.17
N GLY A 329 3.38 0.10 -19.92
CA GLY A 329 4.28 -0.78 -20.66
C GLY A 329 5.78 -0.50 -20.42
N VAL A 330 6.11 0.12 -19.29
CA VAL A 330 7.51 0.22 -18.83
C VAL A 330 7.88 -1.10 -18.16
N ASN A 331 8.93 -1.76 -18.67
CA ASN A 331 9.48 -2.95 -18.05
C ASN A 331 10.45 -2.51 -16.93
N PRO A 332 10.16 -2.82 -15.65
CA PRO A 332 10.97 -2.38 -14.51
C PRO A 332 12.34 -3.05 -14.44
N LEU A 333 12.57 -4.12 -15.21
CA LEU A 333 13.81 -4.88 -15.24
C LEU A 333 14.68 -4.57 -16.46
N ASP A 334 14.22 -3.71 -17.37
CA ASP A 334 14.96 -3.29 -18.56
C ASP A 334 15.35 -1.80 -18.45
N PRO A 335 16.64 -1.48 -18.21
CA PRO A 335 17.11 -0.10 -18.15
C PRO A 335 16.78 0.73 -19.41
N ALA A 336 16.73 0.12 -20.59
CA ALA A 336 16.37 0.81 -21.82
C ALA A 336 14.87 1.16 -21.84
N SER A 337 14.01 0.27 -21.36
CA SER A 337 12.57 0.52 -21.19
C SER A 337 12.31 1.64 -20.17
N ILE A 338 13.01 1.63 -19.03
CA ILE A 338 12.93 2.68 -18.00
C ILE A 338 13.30 4.04 -18.61
N LYS A 339 14.47 4.11 -19.28
CA LYS A 339 14.91 5.34 -19.96
C LYS A 339 13.86 5.82 -20.96
N LYS A 340 13.27 4.90 -21.73
CA LYS A 340 12.23 5.26 -22.70
C LYS A 340 10.97 5.81 -22.01
N GLY A 341 10.58 5.24 -20.87
CA GLY A 341 9.49 5.74 -20.03
C GLY A 341 9.75 7.18 -19.58
N ILE A 342 10.97 7.50 -19.12
CA ILE A 342 11.36 8.86 -18.72
C ILE A 342 11.27 9.82 -19.91
N GLU A 343 11.79 9.45 -21.09
CA GLU A 343 11.69 10.27 -22.31
C GLU A 343 10.24 10.60 -22.66
N VAL A 344 9.36 9.59 -22.62
CA VAL A 344 7.92 9.74 -22.91
C VAL A 344 7.26 10.65 -21.88
N GLY A 345 7.47 10.40 -20.59
CA GLY A 345 6.88 11.23 -19.53
C GLY A 345 7.39 12.68 -19.55
N THR A 346 8.68 12.88 -19.87
CA THR A 346 9.28 14.22 -19.99
C THR A 346 8.64 15.02 -21.13
N ALA A 347 8.40 14.37 -22.27
CA ALA A 347 7.73 15.00 -23.41
C ALA A 347 6.25 15.29 -23.15
N GLU A 348 5.60 14.53 -22.26
CA GLU A 348 4.18 14.66 -21.94
C GLU A 348 3.90 15.66 -20.80
N ALA A 349 4.80 15.77 -19.82
CA ALA A 349 4.65 16.63 -18.65
C ALA A 349 4.23 18.08 -18.95
N PRO A 350 4.86 18.83 -19.89
CA PRO A 350 4.43 20.20 -20.18
C PRO A 350 3.01 20.26 -20.79
N LYS A 351 2.59 19.26 -21.56
CA LYS A 351 1.23 19.18 -22.13
C LYS A 351 0.19 18.92 -21.05
N ILE A 352 0.53 18.06 -20.08
CA ILE A 352 -0.29 17.82 -18.89
C ILE A 352 -0.44 19.14 -18.11
N VAL A 353 0.65 19.86 -17.85
CA VAL A 353 0.59 21.17 -17.16
C VAL A 353 -0.30 22.16 -17.91
N ASP A 354 -0.17 22.26 -19.23
CA ASP A 354 -1.03 23.14 -20.05
C ASP A 354 -2.52 22.76 -19.96
N PHE A 355 -2.83 21.47 -19.91
CA PHE A 355 -4.19 20.98 -19.70
C PHE A 355 -4.70 21.35 -18.30
N LEU A 356 -3.92 21.06 -17.24
CA LEU A 356 -4.31 21.36 -15.85
C LEU A 356 -4.60 22.85 -15.66
N LYS A 357 -3.76 23.73 -16.21
CA LYS A 357 -3.95 25.19 -16.16
C LYS A 357 -5.23 25.66 -16.84
N LYS A 358 -5.63 24.99 -17.94
CA LYS A 358 -6.87 25.31 -18.67
C LYS A 358 -8.10 24.73 -17.97
N ARG A 359 -7.97 23.55 -17.36
CA ARG A 359 -9.04 22.82 -16.69
C ARG A 359 -9.37 23.40 -15.31
N PHE A 360 -8.36 23.90 -14.60
CA PHE A 360 -8.43 24.37 -13.22
C PHE A 360 -7.90 25.81 -13.12
N PRO A 361 -8.78 26.84 -13.10
CA PRO A 361 -8.38 28.24 -13.05
C PRO A 361 -7.43 28.61 -11.91
N GLU A 362 -7.56 27.96 -10.76
CA GLU A 362 -6.70 28.10 -9.59
C GLU A 362 -5.24 27.69 -9.84
N MET A 363 -4.98 26.84 -10.84
CA MET A 363 -3.63 26.42 -11.23
C MET A 363 -3.02 27.28 -12.35
N GLU A 364 -3.79 28.18 -12.98
CA GLU A 364 -3.31 29.05 -14.08
C GLU A 364 -2.01 29.80 -13.75
N PRO A 365 -1.80 30.35 -12.53
CA PRO A 365 -0.58 31.08 -12.20
C PRO A 365 0.69 30.21 -12.12
N LEU A 366 0.54 28.89 -12.00
CA LEU A 366 1.64 27.96 -11.84
C LEU A 366 2.34 27.71 -13.19
N GLN A 367 3.61 27.30 -13.13
CA GLN A 367 4.44 27.05 -14.31
C GLN A 367 5.11 25.69 -14.21
N TYR A 368 5.30 25.01 -15.35
CA TYR A 368 6.08 23.78 -15.42
C TYR A 368 7.53 24.03 -14.96
N ASP A 369 8.09 23.09 -14.20
CA ASP A 369 9.43 23.20 -13.63
C ASP A 369 10.27 21.91 -13.71
N GLY A 370 9.82 20.89 -14.45
CA GLY A 370 10.61 19.69 -14.72
C GLY A 370 9.94 18.39 -14.27
N VAL A 371 10.71 17.31 -14.32
CA VAL A 371 10.34 15.95 -13.92
C VAL A 371 11.42 15.35 -13.04
N ALA A 372 11.06 14.34 -12.25
CA ALA A 372 11.99 13.58 -11.42
C ALA A 372 13.06 12.88 -12.27
N GLU A 373 14.22 12.61 -11.69
CA GLU A 373 15.31 11.90 -12.37
C GLU A 373 15.05 10.39 -12.45
N GLU A 374 14.30 9.84 -11.48
CA GLU A 374 13.95 8.42 -11.41
C GLU A 374 12.44 8.19 -11.54
N LEU A 375 12.08 7.06 -12.16
CA LEU A 375 10.70 6.59 -12.18
C LEU A 375 10.30 5.97 -10.85
N TYR A 376 9.08 6.26 -10.44
CA TYR A 376 8.38 5.44 -9.46
C TYR A 376 7.90 4.14 -10.14
N LEU A 377 8.77 3.13 -10.10
CA LEU A 377 8.44 1.75 -10.45
C LEU A 377 7.64 1.12 -9.30
N ARG A 378 6.38 0.76 -9.53
CA ARG A 378 5.49 0.24 -8.48
C ARG A 378 5.67 -1.23 -8.18
N GLU A 379 5.98 -2.01 -9.20
CA GLU A 379 5.94 -3.46 -9.16
C GLU A 379 7.05 -4.02 -10.04
N SER A 380 7.62 -5.13 -9.63
CA SER A 380 8.67 -5.87 -10.35
C SER A 380 8.65 -7.33 -9.91
N ARG A 381 9.77 -7.85 -9.39
CA ARG A 381 9.88 -9.16 -8.77
C ARG A 381 9.19 -9.19 -7.40
N HIS A 382 8.54 -10.29 -7.10
CA HIS A 382 8.05 -10.67 -5.78
C HIS A 382 8.79 -11.94 -5.34
N LEU A 383 9.52 -11.86 -4.23
CA LEU A 383 10.37 -12.94 -3.76
C LEU A 383 9.57 -14.23 -3.47
N GLU A 384 10.10 -15.37 -3.91
CA GLU A 384 9.69 -16.68 -3.37
C GLU A 384 10.38 -16.92 -2.03
N SER A 385 9.75 -16.43 -0.98
CA SER A 385 10.23 -16.46 0.41
C SER A 385 9.65 -17.62 1.21
N GLU A 386 10.19 -17.89 2.41
CA GLU A 386 9.68 -18.88 3.36
C GLU A 386 8.19 -18.69 3.71
N TYR A 387 7.69 -17.48 3.55
CA TYR A 387 6.25 -17.18 3.59
C TYR A 387 5.93 -16.05 2.60
N ARG A 388 4.97 -16.26 1.70
CA ARG A 388 4.41 -15.19 0.87
C ARG A 388 3.14 -14.65 1.52
N LEU A 389 3.09 -13.33 1.72
CA LEU A 389 1.86 -12.69 2.21
C LEU A 389 0.76 -12.84 1.15
N THR A 390 -0.37 -13.41 1.54
CA THR A 390 -1.51 -13.72 0.66
C THR A 390 -2.61 -12.66 0.77
N LEU A 391 -3.54 -12.62 -0.19
CA LEU A 391 -4.72 -11.76 -0.07
C LEU A 391 -5.56 -12.11 1.17
N ALA A 392 -5.62 -13.40 1.51
CA ALA A 392 -6.36 -13.86 2.69
C ALA A 392 -5.80 -13.26 3.99
N ASP A 393 -4.47 -13.10 4.08
CA ASP A 393 -3.83 -12.46 5.23
C ASP A 393 -4.32 -11.01 5.42
N VAL A 394 -4.46 -10.28 4.32
CA VAL A 394 -4.92 -8.89 4.32
C VAL A 394 -6.43 -8.80 4.58
N MET A 395 -7.24 -9.62 3.90
CA MET A 395 -8.69 -9.63 4.06
C MET A 395 -9.12 -10.06 5.47
N GLU A 396 -8.40 -10.97 6.11
CA GLU A 396 -8.74 -11.47 7.43
C GLU A 396 -8.03 -10.73 8.56
N ASN A 397 -7.23 -9.71 8.24
CA ASN A 397 -6.40 -8.98 9.21
C ASN A 397 -5.53 -9.94 10.03
N ARG A 398 -4.94 -10.94 9.36
CA ARG A 398 -4.24 -12.05 10.02
C ARG A 398 -3.03 -11.58 10.82
N GLN A 399 -2.73 -12.41 11.79
CA GLN A 399 -1.54 -12.32 12.61
C GLN A 399 -0.66 -13.53 12.36
N HIS A 400 0.64 -13.31 12.43
CA HIS A 400 1.59 -14.39 12.40
C HIS A 400 2.40 -14.37 13.70
N TRP A 401 2.89 -15.53 14.09
CA TRP A 401 3.70 -15.64 15.31
C TRP A 401 5.01 -14.84 15.19
N ASP A 402 5.44 -14.60 13.95
CA ASP A 402 6.64 -13.90 13.52
C ASP A 402 6.39 -12.52 12.90
N ASP A 403 5.30 -11.85 13.25
CA ASP A 403 5.06 -10.46 12.82
C ASP A 403 6.17 -9.50 13.27
N ILE A 404 6.73 -8.77 12.30
CA ILE A 404 7.78 -7.76 12.49
C ILE A 404 7.36 -6.36 12.06
N ALA A 405 6.25 -6.23 11.34
CA ALA A 405 5.65 -4.98 10.93
C ALA A 405 4.14 -5.17 10.74
N TYR A 406 3.41 -4.06 10.67
CA TYR A 406 1.98 -4.05 10.37
C TYR A 406 1.66 -3.10 9.22
N GLY A 407 0.66 -3.47 8.42
CA GLY A 407 0.08 -2.64 7.37
C GLY A 407 -1.42 -2.43 7.59
N SER A 408 -1.94 -1.30 7.11
CA SER A 408 -3.37 -0.96 7.08
C SER A 408 -3.76 -0.11 5.86
N TYR A 409 -2.81 0.12 4.95
CA TYR A 409 -3.07 0.86 3.71
C TYR A 409 -4.07 0.09 2.83
N PRO A 410 -4.98 0.76 2.10
CA PRO A 410 -5.85 0.08 1.15
C PRO A 410 -5.06 -0.73 0.12
N VAL A 411 -5.63 -1.84 -0.35
CA VAL A 411 -5.04 -2.62 -1.44
C VAL A 411 -5.26 -1.84 -2.74
N ASP A 412 -4.33 -0.93 -3.05
CA ASP A 412 -4.36 -0.04 -4.20
C ASP A 412 -3.60 -0.65 -5.38
N ILE A 413 -4.37 -1.02 -6.41
CA ILE A 413 -3.83 -1.65 -7.61
C ILE A 413 -4.02 -0.70 -8.78
N GLN A 414 -2.90 -0.24 -9.30
CA GLN A 414 -2.87 0.70 -10.42
C GLN A 414 -3.12 0.00 -11.75
N THR A 415 -3.48 0.79 -12.75
CA THR A 415 -3.74 0.27 -14.10
C THR A 415 -2.54 -0.48 -14.66
N THR A 416 -2.79 -1.55 -15.41
CA THR A 416 -1.76 -2.34 -16.12
C THR A 416 -1.81 -2.17 -17.64
N SER A 417 -2.86 -1.55 -18.18
CA SER A 417 -3.12 -1.51 -19.62
C SER A 417 -4.15 -0.44 -19.99
N ASP A 418 -4.34 -0.24 -21.30
CA ASP A 418 -5.41 0.60 -21.79
C ASP A 418 -6.81 0.05 -21.47
N GLY A 419 -7.69 0.93 -21.00
CA GLY A 419 -9.09 0.62 -20.70
C GLY A 419 -9.35 -0.02 -19.33
N ARG A 420 -8.32 -0.35 -18.55
CA ARG A 420 -8.48 -0.77 -17.13
C ARG A 420 -8.20 0.41 -16.21
N ILE A 421 -9.17 0.78 -15.38
CA ILE A 421 -8.97 1.79 -14.33
C ILE A 421 -8.37 1.06 -13.12
N GLY A 422 -7.40 1.69 -12.46
CA GLY A 422 -6.90 1.19 -11.17
C GLY A 422 -8.01 1.18 -10.13
N THR A 423 -7.96 0.23 -9.21
CA THR A 423 -9.03 0.00 -8.24
C THR A 423 -8.44 -0.23 -6.87
N VAL A 424 -9.06 0.38 -5.86
CA VAL A 424 -8.88 -0.06 -4.47
C VAL A 424 -9.71 -1.30 -4.28
N LEU A 425 -9.04 -2.45 -4.14
CA LEU A 425 -9.71 -3.74 -3.99
C LEU A 425 -10.45 -3.80 -2.66
N MET A 426 -9.78 -3.45 -1.56
CA MET A 426 -10.33 -3.44 -0.20
C MET A 426 -9.46 -2.59 0.72
N LYS A 427 -9.96 -2.26 1.91
CA LYS A 427 -9.22 -1.58 2.96
C LYS A 427 -9.10 -2.44 4.22
N PRO A 428 -7.90 -2.95 4.57
CA PRO A 428 -7.72 -3.69 5.81
C PRO A 428 -7.78 -2.75 7.03
N SER A 429 -8.01 -3.32 8.22
CA SER A 429 -7.89 -2.60 9.49
C SER A 429 -6.44 -2.58 9.96
N GLN A 430 -5.82 -3.75 10.07
CA GLN A 430 -4.41 -3.94 10.42
C GLN A 430 -4.03 -5.43 10.22
N TYR A 431 -3.04 -5.73 9.38
CA TYR A 431 -2.55 -7.09 9.14
C TYR A 431 -1.05 -7.20 9.44
N GLY A 432 -0.60 -8.40 9.82
CA GLY A 432 0.79 -8.74 10.12
C GLY A 432 1.65 -8.97 8.88
N VAL A 433 2.89 -8.51 8.92
CA VAL A 433 3.94 -8.87 7.96
C VAL A 433 4.97 -9.76 8.69
N PRO A 434 4.99 -11.09 8.40
CA PRO A 434 5.87 -12.02 9.08
C PRO A 434 7.32 -11.91 8.63
N PHE A 435 8.28 -12.19 9.51
CA PHE A 435 9.71 -12.20 9.21
C PHE A 435 10.06 -13.13 8.05
N ARG A 436 9.36 -14.27 7.93
CA ARG A 436 9.54 -15.23 6.83
C ARG A 436 9.28 -14.65 5.44
N THR A 437 8.62 -13.48 5.30
CA THR A 437 8.52 -12.76 4.01
C THR A 437 9.85 -12.23 3.50
N LEU A 438 10.85 -12.06 4.37
CA LEU A 438 12.15 -11.52 4.02
C LEU A 438 13.18 -12.58 3.62
N VAL A 439 12.89 -13.86 3.88
CA VAL A 439 13.87 -14.97 3.80
C VAL A 439 13.66 -15.76 2.51
N PRO A 440 14.61 -15.77 1.54
CA PRO A 440 14.47 -16.51 0.29
C PRO A 440 14.43 -18.03 0.47
N LYS A 441 13.57 -18.73 -0.30
CA LYS A 441 13.44 -20.20 -0.23
C LYS A 441 14.69 -20.97 -0.69
N ASN A 442 15.52 -20.43 -1.56
CA ASN A 442 16.60 -21.20 -2.19
C ASN A 442 18.01 -20.57 -2.10
N VAL A 443 18.14 -19.42 -1.43
CA VAL A 443 19.43 -18.74 -1.20
C VAL A 443 19.56 -18.41 0.28
N ASP A 444 20.66 -18.86 0.91
CA ASP A 444 20.99 -18.51 2.29
C ASP A 444 21.92 -17.27 2.36
N GLY A 445 22.06 -16.69 3.55
CA GLY A 445 22.89 -15.49 3.76
C GLY A 445 22.28 -14.21 3.18
N LEU A 446 20.99 -14.23 2.85
CA LEU A 446 20.28 -13.15 2.18
C LEU A 446 18.96 -12.84 2.88
N LEU A 447 18.65 -11.55 3.03
CA LEU A 447 17.30 -11.04 3.27
C LEU A 447 16.91 -10.10 2.13
N VAL A 448 15.64 -10.06 1.75
CA VAL A 448 15.09 -9.07 0.80
C VAL A 448 14.06 -8.22 1.53
N VAL A 449 14.17 -6.90 1.43
CA VAL A 449 13.26 -5.95 2.08
C VAL A 449 12.59 -5.02 1.06
N GLY A 450 11.57 -4.29 1.53
CA GLY A 450 10.83 -3.34 0.68
C GLY A 450 9.89 -4.03 -0.32
N ARG A 451 9.61 -3.34 -1.43
CA ARG A 451 8.56 -3.76 -2.38
C ARG A 451 8.80 -5.12 -3.05
N SER A 452 10.04 -5.62 -3.08
CA SER A 452 10.38 -6.90 -3.72
C SER A 452 10.43 -8.08 -2.74
N ALA A 453 10.06 -7.88 -1.46
CA ALA A 453 9.93 -8.95 -0.48
C ALA A 453 8.77 -9.92 -0.82
N GLY A 454 8.58 -10.94 0.01
CA GLY A 454 7.65 -12.05 -0.25
C GLY A 454 6.17 -11.70 -0.12
N PHE A 455 5.59 -11.14 -1.17
CA PHE A 455 4.17 -10.78 -1.25
C PHE A 455 3.54 -11.33 -2.53
N ASP A 456 2.29 -11.80 -2.49
CA ASP A 456 1.52 -12.04 -3.72
C ASP A 456 1.14 -10.71 -4.38
N THR A 457 0.85 -10.71 -5.68
CA THR A 457 0.67 -9.46 -6.47
C THR A 457 -0.45 -8.58 -5.91
N VAL A 458 -1.50 -9.18 -5.35
CA VAL A 458 -2.64 -8.47 -4.81
C VAL A 458 -2.34 -7.84 -3.45
N PRO A 459 -1.95 -8.57 -2.39
CA PRO A 459 -1.61 -7.97 -1.10
C PRO A 459 -0.40 -7.02 -1.19
N HIS A 460 0.50 -7.19 -2.17
CA HIS A 460 1.56 -6.22 -2.47
C HIS A 460 1.03 -4.79 -2.67
N GLY A 461 -0.19 -4.62 -3.21
CA GLY A 461 -0.85 -3.30 -3.34
C GLY A 461 -0.97 -2.51 -2.02
N SER A 462 -0.94 -3.19 -0.88
CA SER A 462 -0.91 -2.60 0.47
C SER A 462 0.47 -2.72 1.13
N ALA A 463 1.12 -3.89 1.03
CA ALA A 463 2.36 -4.19 1.74
C ALA A 463 3.59 -3.44 1.21
N ARG A 464 3.58 -2.97 -0.05
CA ARG A 464 4.70 -2.26 -0.68
C ARG A 464 4.91 -0.82 -0.19
N THR A 465 4.06 -0.32 0.69
CA THR A 465 4.14 1.06 1.16
C THR A 465 5.45 1.30 1.91
N ILE A 466 6.10 2.43 1.64
CA ILE A 466 7.43 2.75 2.19
C ILE A 466 7.47 2.65 3.73
N PRO A 467 6.44 3.08 4.50
CA PRO A 467 6.47 2.89 5.95
C PRO A 467 6.54 1.42 6.40
N VAL A 468 5.84 0.50 5.71
CA VAL A 468 5.96 -0.96 5.96
C VAL A 468 7.36 -1.42 5.57
N GLY A 469 7.84 -1.00 4.40
CA GLY A 469 9.20 -1.27 3.95
C GLY A 469 10.26 -0.86 4.98
N MET A 470 10.20 0.36 5.50
CA MET A 470 11.11 0.89 6.51
C MET A 470 11.04 0.10 7.82
N ALA A 471 9.85 -0.32 8.24
CA ALA A 471 9.67 -1.18 9.41
C ALA A 471 10.31 -2.57 9.20
N THR A 472 10.08 -3.19 8.03
CA THR A 472 10.73 -4.47 7.70
C THR A 472 12.25 -4.35 7.54
N GLY A 473 12.76 -3.22 7.02
CA GLY A 473 14.18 -2.91 6.98
C GLY A 473 14.78 -2.83 8.39
N GLN A 474 14.15 -2.10 9.30
CA GLN A 474 14.59 -2.04 10.70
C GLN A 474 14.60 -3.44 11.34
N ALA A 475 13.56 -4.25 11.10
CA ALA A 475 13.48 -5.62 11.59
C ALA A 475 14.58 -6.53 11.02
N ALA A 476 14.86 -6.44 9.72
CA ALA A 476 15.94 -7.18 9.06
C ALA A 476 17.30 -6.87 9.72
N GLY A 477 17.62 -5.59 9.90
CA GLY A 477 18.88 -5.18 10.51
C GLY A 477 19.07 -5.67 11.94
N ALA A 478 18.00 -5.72 12.73
CA ALA A 478 17.99 -6.26 14.10
C ALA A 478 18.06 -7.80 14.11
N ALA A 479 17.38 -8.47 13.18
CA ALA A 479 17.38 -9.93 13.06
C ALA A 479 18.79 -10.47 12.77
N VAL A 480 19.57 -9.79 11.93
CA VAL A 480 20.98 -10.18 11.67
C VAL A 480 21.80 -10.25 12.96
N LYS A 481 21.60 -9.30 13.88
CA LYS A 481 22.31 -9.31 15.17
C LYS A 481 21.95 -10.54 16.00
N ILE A 482 20.66 -10.82 16.14
CA ILE A 482 20.19 -11.94 16.97
C ILE A 482 20.58 -13.28 16.35
N ALA A 483 20.39 -13.45 15.03
CA ALA A 483 20.81 -14.66 14.33
C ALA A 483 22.32 -14.92 14.52
N ARG A 484 23.15 -13.88 14.39
CA ARG A 484 24.60 -13.98 14.64
C ARG A 484 24.93 -14.38 16.08
N ASP A 485 24.33 -13.70 17.06
CA ASP A 485 24.59 -13.97 18.48
C ASP A 485 24.13 -15.36 18.92
N SER A 486 23.05 -15.85 18.31
CA SER A 486 22.49 -17.19 18.55
C SER A 486 23.11 -18.26 17.66
N ASN A 487 24.11 -17.92 16.83
CA ASN A 487 24.78 -18.81 15.88
C ASN A 487 23.80 -19.59 14.98
N MET A 488 22.79 -18.90 14.46
CA MET A 488 21.80 -19.43 13.53
C MET A 488 21.96 -18.81 12.16
N THR A 489 21.72 -19.60 11.11
CA THR A 489 21.41 -19.05 9.79
C THR A 489 20.09 -18.27 9.85
N LEU A 490 19.88 -17.34 8.92
CA LEU A 490 18.62 -16.58 8.84
C LEU A 490 17.39 -17.47 8.62
N ARG A 491 17.57 -18.63 7.97
CA ARG A 491 16.51 -19.61 7.77
C ARG A 491 16.16 -20.36 9.05
N GLU A 492 17.15 -20.90 9.76
CA GLU A 492 16.93 -21.51 11.08
C GLU A 492 16.31 -20.50 12.06
N PHE A 493 16.77 -19.25 12.01
CA PHE A 493 16.19 -18.15 12.78
C PHE A 493 14.71 -17.92 12.44
N SER A 494 14.34 -17.98 11.15
CA SER A 494 12.95 -17.80 10.68
C SER A 494 11.98 -18.89 11.13
N GLU A 495 12.50 -20.05 11.56
CA GLU A 495 11.72 -21.16 12.13
C GLU A 495 11.70 -21.12 13.67
N SER A 496 12.52 -20.28 14.29
CA SER A 496 12.73 -20.25 15.74
C SER A 496 11.78 -19.28 16.44
N ARG A 497 10.70 -19.81 17.02
CA ARG A 497 9.74 -19.04 17.85
C ARG A 497 10.40 -18.27 18.99
N GLU A 498 11.41 -18.85 19.63
CA GLU A 498 12.14 -18.20 20.73
C GLU A 498 12.91 -16.97 20.23
N GLN A 499 13.67 -17.12 19.14
CA GLN A 499 14.52 -16.04 18.63
C GLN A 499 13.70 -14.93 17.96
N ILE A 500 12.56 -15.29 17.35
CA ILE A 500 11.59 -14.32 16.84
C ILE A 500 10.95 -13.51 17.98
N GLU A 501 10.62 -14.11 19.13
CA GLU A 501 10.14 -13.31 20.26
C GLU A 501 11.25 -12.42 20.83
N ALA A 502 12.50 -12.88 20.85
CA ALA A 502 13.64 -12.03 21.21
C ALA A 502 13.78 -10.82 20.26
N LEU A 503 13.58 -11.02 18.95
CA LEU A 503 13.53 -9.93 17.97
C LEU A 503 12.39 -8.95 18.26
N LYS A 504 11.19 -9.43 18.52
CA LYS A 504 10.03 -8.57 18.82
C LYS A 504 10.25 -7.76 20.10
N VAL A 505 10.87 -8.35 21.12
CA VAL A 505 11.27 -7.64 22.34
C VAL A 505 12.28 -6.54 22.04
N LEU A 506 13.30 -6.82 21.22
CA LEU A 506 14.29 -5.84 20.80
C LEU A 506 13.67 -4.69 20.00
N LEU A 507 12.80 -5.00 19.04
CA LEU A 507 12.10 -4.01 18.21
C LEU A 507 11.22 -3.08 19.05
N ARG A 508 10.44 -3.62 20.00
CA ARG A 508 9.65 -2.81 20.94
C ARG A 508 10.53 -1.89 21.78
N LYS A 509 11.68 -2.37 22.26
CA LYS A 509 12.66 -1.55 22.98
C LYS A 509 13.23 -0.43 22.10
N GLN A 510 13.31 -0.65 20.79
CA GLN A 510 13.73 0.32 19.77
C GLN A 510 12.57 1.18 19.24
N GLY A 511 11.42 1.19 19.93
CA GLY A 511 10.30 2.06 19.61
C GLY A 511 9.43 1.58 18.46
N VAL A 512 9.59 0.36 17.95
CA VAL A 512 8.66 -0.23 16.98
C VAL A 512 7.39 -0.64 17.71
N ASP A 513 6.23 -0.23 17.19
CA ASP A 513 4.95 -0.67 17.72
C ASP A 513 4.57 -2.02 17.10
N LEU A 514 4.53 -3.04 17.95
CA LEU A 514 4.07 -4.39 17.61
C LEU A 514 2.79 -4.75 18.39
N SER A 515 2.01 -3.75 18.80
CA SER A 515 0.71 -3.92 19.46
C SER A 515 -0.37 -4.40 18.48
N ARG A 516 -1.25 -5.29 18.98
CA ARG A 516 -2.41 -5.82 18.25
C ARG A 516 -3.66 -5.57 19.08
N PRO A 517 -4.45 -4.55 18.73
CA PRO A 517 -5.78 -4.40 19.32
C PRO A 517 -6.69 -5.54 18.85
N LYS A 518 -7.79 -5.78 19.58
CA LYS A 518 -8.78 -6.77 19.16
C LYS A 518 -9.54 -6.25 17.94
N ILE A 519 -9.24 -6.78 16.76
CA ILE A 519 -9.92 -6.44 15.52
C ILE A 519 -11.16 -7.35 15.39
N PRO A 520 -12.37 -6.79 15.24
CA PRO A 520 -13.56 -7.59 14.95
C PRO A 520 -13.42 -8.33 13.62
N GLU A 521 -13.99 -9.52 13.53
CA GLU A 521 -14.12 -10.22 12.26
C GLU A 521 -14.90 -9.35 11.26
N PRO A 522 -14.35 -9.07 10.07
CA PRO A 522 -15.05 -8.32 9.01
C PRO A 522 -16.36 -8.97 8.59
N GLU A 523 -17.40 -8.17 8.32
CA GLU A 523 -18.74 -8.69 7.97
C GLU A 523 -18.73 -9.58 6.72
N TYR A 524 -17.89 -9.27 5.73
CA TYR A 524 -17.81 -10.06 4.49
C TYR A 524 -17.28 -11.49 4.71
N MET A 525 -16.55 -11.77 5.80
CA MET A 525 -16.07 -13.11 6.14
C MET A 525 -17.18 -14.02 6.66
N LYS A 526 -18.28 -13.44 7.18
CA LYS A 526 -19.42 -14.20 7.70
C LYS A 526 -20.27 -14.84 6.61
N SER A 527 -20.05 -14.47 5.35
CA SER A 527 -20.74 -15.08 4.22
C SER A 527 -20.29 -16.52 4.02
N LYS A 528 -21.23 -17.43 3.77
CA LYS A 528 -20.93 -18.82 3.38
C LYS A 528 -20.09 -18.91 2.09
N ASP A 529 -20.18 -17.88 1.25
CA ASP A 529 -19.49 -17.80 -0.04
C ASP A 529 -18.16 -17.03 0.04
N TYR A 530 -17.70 -16.67 1.26
CA TYR A 530 -16.42 -15.97 1.48
C TYR A 530 -15.22 -16.66 0.79
N PRO A 531 -15.04 -17.99 0.84
CA PRO A 531 -13.93 -18.64 0.14
C PRO A 531 -13.95 -18.38 -1.37
N GLY A 532 -15.14 -18.40 -1.99
CA GLY A 532 -15.32 -18.03 -3.40
C GLY A 532 -14.98 -16.57 -3.65
N MET A 533 -15.49 -15.68 -2.78
CA MET A 533 -15.22 -14.24 -2.87
C MET A 533 -13.73 -13.91 -2.76
N LEU A 534 -12.99 -14.60 -1.90
CA LEU A 534 -11.53 -14.44 -1.76
C LEU A 534 -10.81 -14.74 -3.09
N VAL A 535 -11.11 -15.88 -3.73
CA VAL A 535 -10.54 -16.24 -5.05
C VAL A 535 -10.94 -15.21 -6.10
N ALA A 536 -12.23 -14.84 -6.13
CA ALA A 536 -12.73 -13.84 -7.06
C ALA A 536 -12.03 -12.48 -6.90
N ALA A 537 -11.78 -12.05 -5.66
CA ALA A 537 -11.04 -10.84 -5.36
C ALA A 537 -9.56 -10.95 -5.79
N ASN A 538 -8.92 -12.10 -5.55
CA ASN A 538 -7.54 -12.36 -5.95
C ASN A 538 -7.34 -12.30 -7.48
N MET A 539 -8.37 -12.72 -8.23
CA MET A 539 -8.41 -12.65 -9.70
C MET A 539 -9.05 -11.36 -10.24
N TYR A 540 -9.33 -10.36 -9.39
CA TYR A 540 -9.91 -9.06 -9.75
C TYR A 540 -11.30 -9.14 -10.43
N LEU A 541 -12.08 -10.14 -10.04
CA LEU A 541 -13.46 -10.34 -10.50
C LEU A 541 -14.48 -9.60 -9.62
N THR A 542 -14.05 -9.13 -8.45
CA THR A 542 -14.85 -8.33 -7.52
C THR A 542 -13.94 -7.42 -6.66
N SER A 543 -14.51 -6.40 -6.02
CA SER A 543 -13.82 -5.52 -5.06
C SER A 543 -14.77 -5.04 -3.97
N GLY A 544 -14.28 -4.87 -2.76
CA GLY A 544 -15.00 -4.23 -1.66
C GLY A 544 -14.94 -2.70 -1.69
N GLY A 545 -14.01 -2.11 -2.43
CA GLY A 545 -13.78 -0.65 -2.43
C GLY A 545 -13.21 -0.15 -1.11
N TYR A 546 -13.30 1.16 -0.86
CA TYR A 546 -12.78 1.78 0.37
C TYR A 546 -13.56 1.39 1.63
N ASP A 547 -14.84 1.04 1.48
CA ASP A 547 -15.77 0.76 2.57
C ASP A 547 -15.99 -0.75 2.80
N ASN A 548 -15.39 -1.60 1.96
CA ASN A 548 -15.52 -3.07 1.99
C ASN A 548 -16.95 -3.60 1.88
N ASP A 549 -17.85 -2.88 1.21
CA ASP A 549 -19.27 -3.22 1.05
C ASP A 549 -19.69 -3.48 -0.41
N GLN A 550 -18.78 -3.32 -1.38
CA GLN A 550 -19.07 -3.41 -2.82
C GLN A 550 -18.82 -4.79 -3.44
N TRP A 551 -18.62 -5.83 -2.62
CA TRP A 551 -18.30 -7.19 -3.08
C TRP A 551 -19.39 -7.83 -3.94
N GLY A 552 -20.64 -7.40 -3.75
CA GLY A 552 -21.81 -7.86 -4.49
C GLY A 552 -22.15 -9.34 -4.31
N VAL A 553 -21.69 -10.00 -3.24
CA VAL A 553 -21.83 -11.46 -3.04
C VAL A 553 -23.29 -11.92 -3.11
N GLY A 554 -24.20 -11.19 -2.45
CA GLY A 554 -25.64 -11.51 -2.44
C GLY A 554 -26.43 -11.04 -3.65
N ASP A 555 -25.82 -10.30 -4.58
CA ASP A 555 -26.53 -9.80 -5.77
C ASP A 555 -26.80 -10.94 -6.75
N LYS A 556 -27.88 -10.80 -7.53
CA LYS A 556 -28.19 -11.74 -8.61
C LYS A 556 -27.10 -11.72 -9.68
N ALA A 557 -26.63 -12.90 -10.06
CA ALA A 557 -25.73 -13.05 -11.19
C ALA A 557 -26.52 -13.05 -12.50
N ASN A 558 -25.90 -12.55 -13.56
CA ASN A 558 -26.40 -12.65 -14.93
C ASN A 558 -25.39 -13.33 -15.85
N VAL A 559 -25.86 -13.85 -16.97
CA VAL A 559 -25.06 -14.59 -17.94
C VAL A 559 -23.88 -13.76 -18.46
N GLN A 560 -24.09 -12.47 -18.77
CA GLN A 560 -23.03 -11.61 -19.30
C GLN A 560 -21.89 -11.38 -18.29
N ARG A 561 -22.21 -11.19 -17.00
CA ARG A 561 -21.24 -10.99 -15.93
C ARG A 561 -20.39 -12.25 -15.73
N PHE A 562 -21.02 -13.42 -15.67
CA PHE A 562 -20.31 -14.68 -15.52
C PHE A 562 -19.43 -15.00 -16.73
N PHE A 563 -19.94 -14.75 -17.95
CA PHE A 563 -19.13 -14.85 -19.17
C PHE A 563 -17.89 -13.95 -19.11
N ASN A 564 -18.04 -12.70 -18.66
CA ASN A 564 -16.90 -11.78 -18.52
C ASN A 564 -15.90 -12.27 -17.48
N ALA A 565 -16.37 -12.83 -16.37
CA ALA A 565 -15.51 -13.44 -15.35
C ALA A 565 -14.73 -14.63 -15.91
N MET A 566 -15.40 -15.57 -16.58
CA MET A 566 -14.75 -16.71 -17.23
C MET A 566 -13.79 -16.30 -18.34
N ARG A 567 -14.09 -15.21 -19.07
CA ARG A 567 -13.16 -14.64 -20.05
C ARG A 567 -11.86 -14.16 -19.39
N THR A 568 -11.94 -13.57 -18.20
CA THR A 568 -10.77 -13.19 -17.40
C THR A 568 -10.01 -14.43 -16.91
N VAL A 569 -10.70 -15.40 -16.30
CA VAL A 569 -10.08 -16.66 -15.83
C VAL A 569 -9.35 -17.37 -16.96
N ARG A 570 -9.97 -17.46 -18.14
CA ARG A 570 -9.38 -18.03 -19.35
C ARG A 570 -8.17 -17.26 -19.85
N ALA A 571 -8.19 -15.93 -19.78
CA ALA A 571 -7.05 -15.11 -20.18
C ALA A 571 -5.85 -15.28 -19.23
N LEU A 572 -6.10 -15.53 -17.94
CA LEU A 572 -5.08 -15.81 -16.94
C LEU A 572 -4.53 -17.24 -17.03
N HIS A 573 -5.37 -18.21 -17.40
CA HIS A 573 -5.01 -19.63 -17.41
C HIS A 573 -5.37 -20.31 -18.75
N PRO A 574 -4.79 -19.88 -19.88
CA PRO A 574 -5.16 -20.38 -21.20
C PRO A 574 -4.91 -21.89 -21.37
N ASP A 575 -3.92 -22.44 -20.66
CA ASP A 575 -3.59 -23.87 -20.69
C ASP A 575 -4.74 -24.77 -20.18
N PHE A 576 -5.58 -24.24 -19.30
CA PHE A 576 -6.74 -24.94 -18.74
C PHE A 576 -8.03 -24.65 -19.51
N PHE A 577 -8.11 -23.50 -20.20
CA PHE A 577 -9.34 -22.98 -20.79
C PHE A 577 -9.15 -22.61 -22.28
N ALA A 578 -8.72 -23.56 -23.10
CA ALA A 578 -8.43 -23.31 -24.52
C ALA A 578 -9.68 -23.18 -25.43
N GLY A 579 -10.87 -23.51 -24.93
CA GLY A 579 -12.10 -23.56 -25.71
C GLY A 579 -12.76 -22.20 -25.98
N ASP A 580 -13.80 -22.22 -26.82
CA ASP A 580 -14.57 -21.04 -27.21
C ASP A 580 -15.89 -20.97 -26.44
N MET A 581 -16.16 -19.81 -25.83
CA MET A 581 -17.40 -19.57 -25.09
C MET A 581 -18.45 -18.80 -25.91
N GLN A 582 -18.09 -18.31 -27.11
CA GLN A 582 -18.89 -17.33 -27.83
C GLN A 582 -20.18 -17.96 -28.35
N GLY A 583 -20.12 -19.22 -28.79
CA GLY A 583 -21.31 -19.99 -29.17
C GLY A 583 -22.32 -20.11 -28.02
N ALA A 584 -21.86 -20.41 -26.81
CA ALA A 584 -22.70 -20.53 -25.63
C ALA A 584 -23.34 -19.20 -25.22
N LEU A 585 -22.63 -18.07 -25.38
CA LEU A 585 -23.18 -16.74 -25.12
C LEU A 585 -24.19 -16.30 -26.20
N ALA A 586 -23.89 -16.55 -27.48
CA ALA A 586 -24.72 -16.13 -28.61
C ALA A 586 -26.13 -16.78 -28.60
N ALA A 587 -26.27 -17.94 -27.94
CA ALA A 587 -27.55 -18.60 -27.74
C ALA A 587 -28.48 -17.90 -26.72
N VAL A 588 -27.99 -16.89 -25.99
CA VAL A 588 -28.73 -16.17 -24.94
C VAL A 588 -29.09 -14.77 -25.43
N ALA A 589 -30.40 -14.50 -25.57
CA ALA A 589 -30.89 -13.17 -25.92
C ALA A 589 -30.72 -12.19 -24.74
N ASP A 590 -30.06 -11.05 -24.98
CA ASP A 590 -29.74 -10.02 -23.98
C ASP A 590 -29.16 -10.60 -22.66
N PRO A 591 -27.96 -11.21 -22.71
CA PRO A 591 -27.37 -11.93 -21.58
C PRO A 591 -27.14 -11.05 -20.34
N SER A 592 -27.20 -9.73 -20.47
CA SER A 592 -27.12 -8.78 -19.35
C SER A 592 -28.38 -8.77 -18.48
N LYS A 593 -29.53 -9.19 -19.04
CA LYS A 593 -30.83 -9.22 -18.36
C LYS A 593 -31.31 -10.63 -18.00
N VAL A 594 -30.53 -11.65 -18.34
CA VAL A 594 -30.86 -13.05 -18.07
C VAL A 594 -30.15 -13.50 -16.80
N ASP A 595 -30.94 -13.90 -15.78
CA ASP A 595 -30.44 -14.52 -14.55
C ASP A 595 -29.56 -15.73 -14.92
N LEU A 596 -28.43 -15.90 -14.21
CA LEU A 596 -27.54 -17.04 -14.42
C LEU A 596 -28.13 -18.30 -13.76
N SER A 597 -28.37 -19.36 -14.52
CA SER A 597 -28.63 -20.70 -13.97
C SER A 597 -27.35 -21.54 -13.85
N LEU A 598 -27.37 -22.57 -13.00
CA LEU A 598 -26.26 -23.50 -12.84
C LEU A 598 -25.92 -24.20 -14.16
N GLU A 599 -26.93 -24.58 -14.93
CA GLU A 599 -26.72 -25.23 -16.22
C GLU A 599 -26.05 -24.30 -17.23
N GLN A 600 -26.43 -23.01 -17.26
CA GLN A 600 -25.75 -22.02 -18.11
C GLN A 600 -24.31 -21.77 -17.67
N ALA A 601 -24.07 -21.66 -16.36
CA ALA A 601 -22.72 -21.51 -15.83
C ALA A 601 -21.84 -22.71 -16.19
N ALA A 602 -22.33 -23.93 -15.96
CA ALA A 602 -21.64 -25.16 -16.28
C ALA A 602 -21.38 -25.31 -17.79
N LYS A 603 -22.33 -24.95 -18.66
CA LYS A 603 -22.13 -24.93 -20.11
C LYS A 603 -21.03 -23.97 -20.53
N LEU A 604 -20.99 -22.77 -19.96
CA LEU A 604 -19.93 -21.78 -20.24
C LEU A 604 -18.56 -22.30 -19.79
N ILE A 605 -18.46 -22.90 -18.60
CA ILE A 605 -17.23 -23.53 -18.12
C ILE A 605 -16.82 -24.67 -19.07
N ALA A 606 -17.71 -25.63 -19.35
CA ALA A 606 -17.39 -26.75 -20.24
C ALA A 606 -16.96 -26.30 -21.64
N SER A 607 -17.63 -25.29 -22.21
CA SER A 607 -17.27 -24.72 -23.52
C SER A 607 -15.87 -24.08 -23.48
N SER A 608 -15.53 -23.38 -22.40
CA SER A 608 -14.19 -22.81 -22.21
C SER A 608 -13.08 -23.87 -22.14
N MET A 609 -13.42 -25.14 -21.94
CA MET A 609 -12.50 -26.26 -21.76
C MET A 609 -12.55 -27.28 -22.92
N ASN A 610 -13.33 -27.02 -23.97
CA ASN A 610 -13.64 -27.98 -25.03
C ASN A 610 -14.30 -29.29 -24.52
N LEU A 611 -15.05 -29.23 -23.42
CA LEU A 611 -15.79 -30.36 -22.84
C LEU A 611 -17.24 -30.43 -23.37
N GLU A 612 -17.44 -30.09 -24.65
CA GLU A 612 -18.76 -29.86 -25.28
C GLU A 612 -19.66 -31.12 -25.36
N ASN A 613 -19.15 -32.31 -25.04
CA ASN A 613 -19.88 -33.58 -25.10
C ASN A 613 -20.83 -33.82 -23.90
N ALA A 614 -21.02 -32.83 -23.00
CA ALA A 614 -21.92 -32.97 -21.88
C ALA A 614 -23.39 -33.09 -22.36
N PRO A 615 -24.13 -34.15 -21.96
CA PRO A 615 -25.54 -34.28 -22.30
C PRO A 615 -26.34 -33.06 -21.86
N GLU A 616 -27.36 -32.68 -22.64
CA GLU A 616 -28.21 -31.53 -22.31
C GLU A 616 -28.81 -31.65 -20.90
N GLY A 617 -28.61 -30.63 -20.07
CA GLY A 617 -29.08 -30.62 -18.68
C GLY A 617 -28.16 -31.32 -17.67
N LYS A 618 -26.97 -31.78 -18.09
CA LYS A 618 -26.00 -32.51 -17.25
C LYS A 618 -24.61 -31.89 -17.24
N ALA A 619 -24.44 -30.65 -17.69
CA ALA A 619 -23.12 -30.01 -17.76
C ALA A 619 -22.44 -29.92 -16.39
N ALA A 620 -23.20 -29.59 -15.34
CA ALA A 620 -22.66 -29.52 -13.98
C ALA A 620 -22.21 -30.90 -13.47
N ASP A 621 -23.00 -31.96 -13.72
CA ASP A 621 -22.65 -33.33 -13.32
C ASP A 621 -21.38 -33.81 -14.03
N THR A 622 -21.21 -33.50 -15.31
CA THR A 622 -19.99 -33.80 -16.08
C THR A 622 -18.78 -33.11 -15.45
N LEU A 623 -18.88 -31.81 -15.13
CA LEU A 623 -17.77 -31.09 -14.50
C LEU A 623 -17.41 -31.64 -13.11
N VAL A 624 -18.38 -32.16 -12.35
CA VAL A 624 -18.11 -32.86 -11.09
C VAL A 624 -17.42 -34.21 -11.32
N GLN A 625 -17.89 -35.00 -12.29
CA GLN A 625 -17.28 -36.29 -12.63
C GLN A 625 -15.83 -36.14 -13.11
N GLU A 626 -15.55 -35.08 -13.87
CA GLU A 626 -14.21 -34.73 -14.35
C GLU A 626 -13.35 -34.01 -13.30
N GLY A 627 -13.89 -33.74 -12.10
CA GLY A 627 -13.15 -33.16 -10.97
C GLY A 627 -12.95 -31.64 -11.01
N TRP A 628 -13.62 -30.92 -11.92
CA TRP A 628 -13.53 -29.46 -12.06
C TRP A 628 -14.40 -28.71 -11.06
N LEU A 629 -15.54 -29.27 -10.70
CA LEU A 629 -16.46 -28.72 -9.70
C LEU A 629 -16.65 -29.70 -8.55
N GLN A 630 -16.94 -29.19 -7.35
CA GLN A 630 -17.24 -30.02 -6.19
C GLN A 630 -18.75 -30.15 -5.98
N GLN A 631 -19.20 -31.37 -5.65
CA GLN A 631 -20.60 -31.61 -5.31
C GLN A 631 -21.07 -30.72 -4.14
N GLN A 632 -20.19 -30.51 -3.14
CA GLN A 632 -20.46 -29.63 -2.01
C GLN A 632 -20.80 -28.19 -2.45
N THR A 633 -20.12 -27.66 -3.46
CA THR A 633 -20.42 -26.33 -4.02
C THR A 633 -21.80 -26.32 -4.65
N LEU A 634 -22.15 -27.34 -5.44
CA LEU A 634 -23.45 -27.43 -6.10
C LEU A 634 -24.62 -27.59 -5.11
N ASP A 635 -24.38 -28.27 -3.99
CA ASP A 635 -25.35 -28.49 -2.91
C ASP A 635 -25.57 -27.21 -2.08
N GLY A 636 -24.59 -26.30 -2.07
CA GLY A 636 -24.67 -25.00 -1.40
C GLY A 636 -25.45 -23.92 -2.16
N ILE A 637 -25.88 -24.20 -3.39
CA ILE A 637 -26.67 -23.28 -4.24
C ILE A 637 -28.15 -23.42 -3.91
N GLU A 638 -28.76 -22.35 -3.40
CA GLU A 638 -30.18 -22.35 -2.99
C GLU A 638 -31.16 -22.40 -4.17
N ASP A 639 -30.92 -21.59 -5.21
CA ASP A 639 -31.73 -21.57 -6.44
C ASP A 639 -30.85 -21.81 -7.68
N LYS A 640 -30.81 -23.07 -8.14
CA LYS A 640 -30.03 -23.49 -9.33
C LYS A 640 -30.49 -22.83 -10.64
N LYS A 641 -31.63 -22.11 -10.66
CA LYS A 641 -32.09 -21.34 -11.83
C LYS A 641 -31.69 -19.86 -11.77
N LYS A 642 -31.30 -19.35 -10.60
CA LYS A 642 -30.99 -17.94 -10.34
C LYS A 642 -29.86 -17.81 -9.33
N LEU A 643 -28.65 -18.08 -9.79
CA LEU A 643 -27.44 -17.97 -8.99
C LEU A 643 -27.22 -16.53 -8.53
N THR A 644 -26.68 -16.39 -7.34
CA THR A 644 -26.06 -15.17 -6.83
C THR A 644 -24.64 -15.03 -7.37
N ASN A 645 -24.02 -13.87 -7.17
CA ASN A 645 -22.58 -13.73 -7.45
C ASN A 645 -21.75 -14.66 -6.56
N GLY A 646 -22.14 -14.83 -5.30
CA GLY A 646 -21.52 -15.77 -4.35
C GLY A 646 -21.49 -17.20 -4.88
N ASP A 647 -22.61 -17.68 -5.42
CA ASP A 647 -22.70 -19.04 -5.99
C ASP A 647 -21.69 -19.24 -7.12
N TYR A 648 -21.56 -18.29 -8.07
CA TYR A 648 -20.57 -18.47 -9.13
C TYR A 648 -19.13 -18.18 -8.69
N PHE A 649 -18.90 -17.33 -7.68
CA PHE A 649 -17.58 -17.19 -7.08
C PHE A 649 -17.09 -18.52 -6.50
N MET A 650 -18.00 -19.29 -5.89
CA MET A 650 -17.69 -20.64 -5.41
C MET A 650 -17.39 -21.62 -6.56
N LEU A 651 -18.09 -21.52 -7.69
CA LEU A 651 -17.73 -22.29 -8.90
C LEU A 651 -16.31 -21.94 -9.39
N ILE A 652 -15.96 -20.66 -9.44
CA ILE A 652 -14.61 -20.21 -9.82
C ILE A 652 -13.54 -20.71 -8.84
N ARG A 653 -13.85 -20.73 -7.54
CA ARG A 653 -12.96 -21.33 -6.52
C ARG A 653 -12.68 -22.80 -6.78
N ASP A 654 -13.66 -23.58 -7.20
CA ASP A 654 -13.41 -24.99 -7.51
C ASP A 654 -12.50 -25.14 -8.73
N LEU A 655 -12.70 -24.32 -9.75
CA LEU A 655 -11.79 -24.28 -10.91
C LEU A 655 -10.36 -23.89 -10.50
N SER A 656 -10.21 -22.90 -9.61
CA SER A 656 -8.90 -22.38 -9.24
C SER A 656 -8.02 -23.36 -8.49
N LYS A 657 -8.57 -24.41 -7.88
CA LYS A 657 -7.80 -25.50 -7.25
C LYS A 657 -6.86 -26.21 -8.21
N HIS A 658 -7.10 -26.10 -9.52
CA HIS A 658 -6.30 -26.75 -10.55
C HIS A 658 -5.10 -25.91 -11.02
N PHE A 659 -5.10 -24.60 -10.77
CA PHE A 659 -4.10 -23.70 -11.35
C PHE A 659 -3.55 -22.62 -10.39
N LEU A 660 -4.15 -22.41 -9.22
CA LEU A 660 -3.61 -21.56 -8.16
C LEU A 660 -3.00 -22.41 -7.03
N PRO A 661 -1.98 -21.90 -6.31
CA PRO A 661 -1.50 -22.51 -5.08
C PRO A 661 -2.60 -22.65 -4.03
N ALA A 662 -2.53 -23.68 -3.20
CA ALA A 662 -3.56 -23.96 -2.19
C ALA A 662 -3.76 -22.79 -1.22
N GLU A 663 -2.69 -22.07 -0.83
CA GLU A 663 -2.78 -20.92 0.09
C GLU A 663 -3.59 -19.75 -0.48
N ASN A 664 -3.76 -19.69 -1.81
CA ASN A 664 -4.52 -18.67 -2.53
C ASN A 664 -5.95 -19.07 -2.86
N VAL A 665 -6.34 -20.30 -2.51
CA VAL A 665 -7.69 -20.85 -2.78
C VAL A 665 -8.42 -21.19 -1.50
N ASP A 666 -7.69 -21.69 -0.51
CA ASP A 666 -8.23 -22.06 0.77
C ASP A 666 -7.91 -20.97 1.80
N THR A 667 -8.96 -20.44 2.43
CA THR A 667 -8.82 -19.67 3.66
C THR A 667 -8.12 -20.58 4.67
N ALA A 668 -7.10 -20.10 5.38
CA ALA A 668 -6.54 -20.85 6.51
C ALA A 668 -7.68 -21.10 7.49
N GLY A 669 -8.16 -22.34 7.52
CA GLY A 669 -9.47 -22.67 8.04
C GLY A 669 -9.62 -24.15 8.36
N GLN A 670 -8.59 -24.73 9.01
CA GLN A 670 -8.73 -25.46 10.28
C GLN A 670 -7.54 -25.14 11.19
#